data_AF-A0A0V7ZDK2-F1
#
_entry.id   AF-A0A0V7ZDK2-F1
#
_cell.length_a   1.000
_cell.length_b   1.000
_cell.length_c   1.000
_cell.angle_alpha   90.00
_cell.angle_beta   90.00
_cell.angle_gamma   90.00
#
_symmetry.space_group_name_H-M   'P 1'
#
loop_
_entity.id
_entity.type
_entity.pdbx_description
1 polymer ?
#
loop_
_entity_poly.entity_id
_entity_poly.type
_entity_poly.pdbx_seq_one_letter_code
_entity_poly.pdbx_strand_id
1 'polypeptide(L)'
;MSILDFPRLHFQGLARIHAPTGNKNKEVDLSTNTAYMNGEPFDYRHKASEYHDYLYNKGAKFNSEGQKDDNGPFSMAMGWDFGGNGHFVIDAKIISTQGEFGQIDQKDPVVGRKVDMWGHYNEYLGTTVNRARIFDCDPASNWTTTIMLGQFTFGREGDAGERPNMFSGPVEGLQTPRWQNFDYIRELPEHCLNKEFKKAAVYQFAVDKNAADFLWMKEAELSPTVSLLREAMERDDVLGLVVQFSISNMSTPIKPDSPSFWELHGTIGLWCVGEMKSYPHGRLLIPDSLVTGDKSSPQNLSNLSLKITPQGVSLNAIAAVPCVGRSPKAGPGPTHSIEGKLKLGNLELRTIDTQRLIAKIPEELYQKQVYQLSSGIIDVPLSAEFEEIQDEIENQGLYIVRNQADGQQQILVREKEINLQIDDACLFIECPDWQNGEDYAVEVEVFSFFRGRPQAIENIYLHQFYNPEALPQLRYKFEQDQSNIGQEFNYPPSNEIDIVHFKPGKQEEIGHFSPKCRISTGKDGRTWVSIRGFQPGTARVLLSTQANELGTNEAITAYDNENKLGFWSSVGSFNLRVLPDDWDLLAQTPDGAVDFDFIYQHILAYYEQCFSFMKAEVFSLADKCKVETYSRLMWQMSDPKNKNKTYYMPPTRDMSEPKAMLLRKFLQNQQQVGYVPQATPKPKSIQRELKTREELVSALHHAAELEVAVMLQYIYAGYSIPNYVTGEEYVRRGLWTQEQLHLACGDGKEVRDYGMRGVFLEVCHEEMIHFLMVNNILMAMGEPFYAATPNFSEINRRFPIEVDFALEPLNASSIQRFIRFEMPDFLEEDLTNEVVLEDPKADLLHGYGSLSELYRQIRQAIETIPDLFVVKKGSTGGEHHLFLREETNKKHPHFQFQVDDVESALFAIDFIVEQGEGCDPNSPKFEKSHYQQFQGIAQKLSQQHLQHISTKNFIKTSTQRLLPWNPAYPSLRNPTLNYQDYHSNIVTVPQTREVMEIFNRCYFLMMQLMVQHFGLNPNASLRRSKLMNASIDIMTGMMRPLGELLMTLPSGKRGKTAGPSFEIPMAIYIADPEIAYKRISREFESLARRSRQCEVIPTTVSEMFDFYIEFFQKLVEK
;
A
#
# COMPACT_ATOMS: atom_id res chain seq x y z
N MET A 1 4.53 -33.30 -3.43
CA MET A 1 3.17 -33.31 -3.99
C MET A 1 2.72 -31.90 -4.29
N SER A 2 2.17 -31.67 -5.48
CA SER A 2 2.02 -30.33 -6.07
C SER A 2 0.56 -29.97 -6.40
N ILE A 3 0.34 -28.94 -7.23
CA ILE A 3 -0.94 -28.75 -7.97
C ILE A 3 -1.29 -29.93 -8.89
N LEU A 4 -0.32 -30.80 -9.17
CA LEU A 4 -0.47 -32.05 -9.94
C LEU A 4 -0.90 -33.24 -9.05
N ASP A 5 -0.94 -33.05 -7.73
CA ASP A 5 -1.46 -34.01 -6.74
C ASP A 5 -2.78 -33.49 -6.15
N PHE A 6 -3.26 -34.12 -5.08
CA PHE A 6 -4.56 -33.86 -4.46
C PHE A 6 -4.39 -33.57 -2.96
N PRO A 7 -5.31 -32.79 -2.34
CA PRO A 7 -6.47 -32.14 -2.95
C PRO A 7 -6.13 -30.84 -3.71
N ARG A 8 -7.05 -30.41 -4.60
CA ARG A 8 -6.95 -29.20 -5.42
C ARG A 8 -8.20 -28.32 -5.29
N LEU A 9 -8.02 -27.00 -5.33
CA LEU A 9 -9.11 -26.01 -5.44
C LEU A 9 -8.90 -25.17 -6.70
N HIS A 10 -9.81 -25.20 -7.66
CA HIS A 10 -9.69 -24.44 -8.91
C HIS A 10 -10.47 -23.13 -8.82
N PHE A 11 -9.85 -22.02 -9.25
CA PHE A 11 -10.45 -20.69 -9.18
C PHE A 11 -10.35 -19.94 -10.52
N GLN A 12 -11.37 -19.14 -10.81
CA GLN A 12 -11.43 -18.28 -11.99
C GLN A 12 -11.95 -16.90 -11.59
N GLY A 13 -11.53 -15.87 -12.32
CA GLY A 13 -11.97 -14.50 -12.08
C GLY A 13 -11.44 -13.49 -13.09
N LEU A 14 -11.36 -12.25 -12.65
CA LEU A 14 -10.72 -11.14 -13.36
C LEU A 14 -9.59 -10.55 -12.52
N ALA A 15 -8.45 -10.28 -13.14
CA ALA A 15 -7.41 -9.43 -12.56
C ALA A 15 -7.55 -8.01 -13.09
N ARG A 16 -7.71 -7.02 -12.21
CA ARG A 16 -7.69 -5.58 -12.51
C ARG A 16 -6.28 -5.04 -12.30
N ILE A 17 -5.71 -4.47 -13.36
CA ILE A 17 -4.30 -4.10 -13.48
C ILE A 17 -4.20 -2.63 -13.89
N HIS A 18 -3.57 -1.82 -13.04
CA HIS A 18 -3.24 -0.41 -13.28
C HIS A 18 -1.71 -0.28 -13.25
N ALA A 19 -1.04 -0.66 -14.34
CA ALA A 19 0.40 -0.89 -14.36
C ALA A 19 1.16 0.39 -14.74
N PRO A 20 2.28 0.73 -14.09
CA PRO A 20 2.99 1.98 -14.36
C PRO A 20 3.72 1.90 -15.71
N THR A 21 3.10 2.29 -16.82
CA THR A 21 3.74 2.15 -18.15
C THR A 21 4.59 3.35 -18.56
N GLY A 22 4.65 4.42 -17.77
CA GLY A 22 5.27 5.70 -18.19
C GLY A 22 6.77 5.67 -18.42
N ASN A 23 7.48 4.65 -17.93
CA ASN A 23 8.89 4.37 -18.21
C ASN A 23 9.13 3.28 -19.29
N LYS A 24 8.08 2.77 -19.96
CA LYS A 24 8.19 1.77 -21.05
C LYS A 24 8.41 2.38 -22.44
N ASN A 25 8.68 3.68 -22.50
CA ASN A 25 8.68 4.48 -23.73
C ASN A 25 9.99 4.39 -24.56
N LYS A 26 11.02 3.67 -24.07
CA LYS A 26 12.38 3.52 -24.64
C LYS A 26 13.23 4.80 -24.73
N GLU A 27 12.79 5.88 -24.09
CA GLU A 27 13.51 7.15 -23.95
C GLU A 27 13.88 7.36 -22.47
N VAL A 28 14.15 6.27 -21.74
CA VAL A 28 14.56 6.27 -20.33
C VAL A 28 15.80 5.39 -20.18
N ASP A 29 16.88 5.99 -19.69
CA ASP A 29 18.08 5.28 -19.25
C ASP A 29 17.84 4.68 -17.85
N LEU A 30 17.75 3.36 -17.78
CA LEU A 30 17.52 2.61 -16.54
C LEU A 30 18.80 2.39 -15.70
N SER A 31 19.98 2.78 -16.22
CA SER A 31 21.25 2.78 -15.49
C SER A 31 21.44 4.03 -14.62
N THR A 32 20.83 5.16 -15.00
CA THR A 32 20.88 6.42 -14.25
C THR A 32 19.53 6.89 -13.71
N ASN A 33 18.43 6.29 -14.19
CA ASN A 33 17.05 6.78 -14.07
C ASN A 33 16.86 8.18 -14.71
N THR A 34 17.32 8.34 -15.96
CA THR A 34 17.24 9.60 -16.72
C THR A 34 16.26 9.50 -17.88
N ALA A 35 15.27 10.40 -17.95
CA ALA A 35 14.40 10.55 -19.12
C ALA A 35 15.07 11.40 -20.21
N TYR A 36 14.83 11.05 -21.48
CA TYR A 36 15.43 11.69 -22.65
C TYR A 36 14.39 12.33 -23.56
N MET A 37 14.70 13.53 -24.08
CA MET A 37 13.88 14.26 -25.05
C MET A 37 14.75 14.68 -26.23
N ASN A 38 14.43 14.17 -27.42
CA ASN A 38 15.18 14.41 -28.67
C ASN A 38 16.68 14.04 -28.61
N GLY A 39 17.02 13.04 -27.78
CA GLY A 39 18.39 12.56 -27.60
C GLY A 39 19.19 13.25 -26.50
N GLU A 40 18.70 14.37 -25.97
CA GLU A 40 19.27 15.02 -24.79
C GLU A 40 18.56 14.57 -23.50
N PRO A 41 19.25 14.52 -22.35
CA PRO A 41 18.60 14.37 -21.04
C PRO A 41 17.56 15.47 -20.82
N PHE A 42 16.36 15.10 -20.35
CA PHE A 42 15.30 16.07 -20.05
C PHE A 42 15.66 16.90 -18.82
N ASP A 43 15.73 18.22 -18.99
CA ASP A 43 16.09 19.15 -17.92
C ASP A 43 15.02 19.17 -16.82
N TYR A 44 15.38 18.74 -15.61
CA TYR A 44 14.52 18.70 -14.43
C TYR A 44 13.87 20.05 -14.06
N ARG A 45 14.41 21.17 -14.57
CA ARG A 45 13.88 22.53 -14.37
C ARG A 45 12.73 22.87 -15.31
N HIS A 46 12.55 22.11 -16.39
CA HIS A 46 11.37 22.17 -17.24
C HIS A 46 10.18 21.45 -16.59
N LYS A 47 8.95 21.78 -16.97
CA LYS A 47 7.77 21.14 -16.39
C LYS A 47 7.61 19.74 -16.98
N ALA A 48 7.36 18.74 -16.13
CA ALA A 48 7.11 17.36 -16.58
C ALA A 48 6.01 17.24 -17.65
N SER A 49 5.04 18.17 -17.67
CA SER A 49 4.03 18.26 -18.74
C SER A 49 4.62 18.47 -20.13
N GLU A 50 5.77 19.14 -20.27
CA GLU A 50 6.46 19.31 -21.56
C GLU A 50 6.98 17.95 -22.09
N TYR A 51 7.44 17.08 -21.19
CA TYR A 51 7.81 15.69 -21.51
C TYR A 51 6.58 14.82 -21.81
N HIS A 52 5.47 15.03 -21.08
CA HIS A 52 4.20 14.34 -21.35
C HIS A 52 3.62 14.72 -22.72
N ASP A 53 3.58 16.02 -23.04
CA ASP A 53 3.17 16.55 -24.35
C ASP A 53 4.10 16.07 -25.48
N TYR A 54 5.40 15.94 -25.20
CA TYR A 54 6.37 15.34 -26.13
C TYR A 54 6.02 13.88 -26.44
N LEU A 55 5.85 13.03 -25.42
CA LEU A 55 5.47 11.62 -25.61
C LEU A 55 4.09 11.46 -26.25
N TYR A 56 3.13 12.32 -25.92
CA TYR A 56 1.80 12.31 -26.55
C TYR A 56 1.86 12.61 -28.05
N ASN A 57 2.74 13.51 -28.49
CA ASN A 57 2.89 13.88 -29.89
C ASN A 57 3.97 13.07 -30.65
N LYS A 58 4.67 12.15 -29.96
CA LYS A 58 5.72 11.30 -30.54
C LYS A 58 5.15 10.01 -31.13
N GLY A 59 5.33 9.83 -32.44
CA GLY A 59 4.89 8.64 -33.17
C GLY A 59 3.44 8.71 -33.62
N ALA A 60 2.79 7.54 -33.75
CA ALA A 60 1.41 7.43 -34.22
C ALA A 60 0.40 7.44 -33.07
N LYS A 61 -0.74 8.11 -33.29
CA LYS A 61 -1.88 8.17 -32.38
C LYS A 61 -3.07 7.32 -32.87
N PHE A 62 -3.91 6.91 -31.93
CA PHE A 62 -4.97 5.91 -32.12
C PHE A 62 -6.25 6.24 -31.35
N ASN A 63 -7.41 5.82 -31.90
CA ASN A 63 -8.73 5.93 -31.26
C ASN A 63 -9.02 4.76 -30.30
N SER A 64 -10.19 4.77 -29.66
CA SER A 64 -10.66 3.72 -28.73
C SER A 64 -10.90 2.35 -29.39
N GLU A 65 -10.96 2.33 -30.72
CA GLU A 65 -11.10 1.12 -31.54
C GLU A 65 -9.73 0.58 -31.99
N GLY A 66 -8.63 1.23 -31.60
CA GLY A 66 -7.27 0.82 -31.94
C GLY A 66 -6.84 1.14 -33.36
N GLN A 67 -7.60 1.98 -34.08
CA GLN A 67 -7.34 2.44 -35.44
C GLN A 67 -6.54 3.74 -35.40
N LYS A 68 -5.70 3.98 -36.41
CA LYS A 68 -4.87 5.19 -36.45
C LYS A 68 -5.74 6.45 -36.62
N ASP A 69 -5.60 7.39 -35.69
CA ASP A 69 -6.25 8.70 -35.69
C ASP A 69 -5.27 9.74 -35.15
N ASP A 70 -4.94 10.76 -35.93
CA ASP A 70 -3.99 11.79 -35.52
C ASP A 70 -4.56 12.73 -34.41
N ASN A 71 -5.88 12.66 -34.14
CA ASN A 71 -6.56 13.27 -32.99
C ASN A 71 -6.95 12.26 -31.90
N GLY A 72 -6.61 10.97 -32.07
CA GLY A 72 -6.94 9.91 -31.14
C GLY A 72 -6.21 10.06 -29.79
N PRO A 73 -6.85 9.69 -28.65
CA PRO A 73 -6.32 9.95 -27.32
C PRO A 73 -5.17 9.03 -26.90
N PHE A 74 -4.86 7.96 -27.65
CA PHE A 74 -3.76 7.04 -27.33
C PHE A 74 -2.53 7.35 -28.19
N SER A 75 -1.36 7.54 -27.57
CA SER A 75 -0.06 7.62 -28.26
C SER A 75 0.74 6.33 -28.07
N MET A 76 1.38 5.83 -29.13
CA MET A 76 2.26 4.65 -29.02
C MET A 76 3.55 4.90 -28.24
N ALA A 77 4.00 6.16 -28.08
CA ALA A 77 5.17 6.49 -27.26
C ALA A 77 4.81 6.77 -25.80
N MET A 78 3.58 7.26 -25.52
CA MET A 78 3.08 7.45 -24.15
C MET A 78 2.48 6.16 -23.56
N GLY A 79 1.99 5.25 -24.39
CA GLY A 79 1.30 4.03 -23.97
C GLY A 79 -0.18 4.29 -23.65
N TRP A 80 -0.79 3.34 -22.93
CA TRP A 80 -2.22 3.38 -22.58
C TRP A 80 -2.50 3.59 -21.08
N ASP A 81 -1.50 3.42 -20.21
CA ASP A 81 -1.60 3.47 -18.74
C ASP A 81 -0.39 4.19 -18.11
N PHE A 82 -0.06 5.37 -18.66
CA PHE A 82 1.07 6.19 -18.22
C PHE A 82 0.89 6.64 -16.76
N GLY A 83 -0.36 6.94 -16.38
CA GLY A 83 -0.83 7.20 -15.03
C GLY A 83 -1.14 5.96 -14.17
N GLY A 84 -0.67 4.78 -14.55
CA GLY A 84 -0.86 3.56 -13.76
C GLY A 84 -0.11 3.61 -12.41
N ASN A 85 -0.83 3.41 -11.31
CA ASN A 85 -0.31 3.48 -9.93
C ASN A 85 0.27 2.16 -9.39
N GLY A 86 0.46 1.16 -10.25
CA GLY A 86 0.98 -0.17 -9.90
C GLY A 86 0.04 -1.02 -9.05
N HIS A 87 -1.28 -0.77 -9.03
CA HIS A 87 -2.22 -1.62 -8.31
C HIS A 87 -2.57 -2.91 -9.08
N PHE A 88 -2.46 -4.04 -8.39
CA PHE A 88 -3.01 -5.34 -8.77
C PHE A 88 -4.14 -5.72 -7.80
N VAL A 89 -5.30 -6.12 -8.33
CA VAL A 89 -6.46 -6.57 -7.56
C VAL A 89 -7.14 -7.70 -8.33
N ILE A 90 -7.62 -8.73 -7.63
CA ILE A 90 -8.42 -9.81 -8.24
C ILE A 90 -9.87 -9.75 -7.75
N ASP A 91 -10.81 -10.13 -8.63
CA ASP A 91 -12.16 -10.58 -8.27
C ASP A 91 -12.30 -12.00 -8.81
N ALA A 92 -12.03 -12.99 -7.94
CA ALA A 92 -11.95 -14.39 -8.30
C ALA A 92 -12.67 -15.27 -7.29
N LYS A 93 -13.15 -16.42 -7.75
CA LYS A 93 -13.91 -17.38 -6.95
C LYS A 93 -13.45 -18.81 -7.22
N ILE A 94 -13.53 -19.66 -6.21
CA ILE A 94 -13.37 -21.11 -6.39
C ILE A 94 -14.59 -21.62 -7.18
N ILE A 95 -14.34 -22.36 -8.25
CA ILE A 95 -15.34 -22.81 -9.22
C ILE A 95 -15.50 -24.33 -9.25
N SER A 96 -14.47 -25.07 -8.81
CA SER A 96 -14.52 -26.51 -8.62
C SER A 96 -13.44 -26.96 -7.63
N THR A 97 -13.52 -28.21 -7.22
CA THR A 97 -12.57 -28.88 -6.33
C THR A 97 -12.23 -30.27 -6.87
N GLN A 98 -11.05 -30.79 -6.52
CA GLN A 98 -10.70 -32.19 -6.75
C GLN A 98 -10.11 -32.79 -5.46
N GLY A 99 -10.85 -33.70 -4.82
CA GLY A 99 -10.32 -34.55 -3.75
C GLY A 99 -9.61 -35.81 -4.27
N GLU A 100 -10.00 -36.29 -5.46
CA GLU A 100 -9.55 -37.57 -6.04
C GLU A 100 -9.23 -37.45 -7.53
N PHE A 101 -8.44 -38.41 -8.04
CA PHE A 101 -7.95 -38.43 -9.42
C PHE A 101 -9.08 -38.38 -10.46
N GLY A 102 -9.05 -37.40 -11.35
CA GLY A 102 -10.04 -37.21 -12.43
C GLY A 102 -11.45 -36.81 -11.96
N GLN A 103 -11.69 -36.65 -10.66
CA GLN A 103 -13.00 -36.28 -10.13
C GLN A 103 -13.06 -34.78 -9.84
N ILE A 104 -13.88 -34.06 -10.61
CA ILE A 104 -14.16 -32.63 -10.43
C ILE A 104 -15.51 -32.49 -9.73
N ASP A 105 -15.52 -31.96 -8.50
CA ASP A 105 -16.76 -31.58 -7.81
C ASP A 105 -17.00 -30.07 -7.87
N GLN A 106 -18.28 -29.72 -8.07
CA GLN A 106 -18.82 -28.36 -8.12
C GLN A 106 -19.85 -28.13 -6.99
N LYS A 107 -19.99 -29.06 -6.04
CA LYS A 107 -20.96 -29.03 -4.94
C LYS A 107 -20.32 -28.85 -3.56
N ASP A 108 -19.01 -29.03 -3.43
CA ASP A 108 -18.25 -28.71 -2.22
C ASP A 108 -18.59 -27.27 -1.72
N PRO A 109 -18.93 -27.07 -0.43
CA PRO A 109 -19.34 -25.78 0.13
C PRO A 109 -18.32 -24.62 0.04
N VAL A 110 -17.11 -24.84 -0.47
CA VAL A 110 -16.16 -23.78 -0.84
C VAL A 110 -16.41 -23.20 -2.25
N VAL A 111 -17.13 -23.90 -3.12
CA VAL A 111 -17.43 -23.44 -4.48
C VAL A 111 -18.35 -22.20 -4.45
N GLY A 112 -18.04 -21.22 -5.30
CA GLY A 112 -18.67 -19.90 -5.33
C GLY A 112 -18.06 -18.87 -4.38
N ARG A 113 -17.19 -19.28 -3.44
CA ARG A 113 -16.54 -18.38 -2.48
C ARG A 113 -15.32 -17.67 -3.05
N LYS A 114 -15.01 -16.49 -2.51
CA LYS A 114 -13.95 -15.58 -2.99
C LYS A 114 -12.54 -16.12 -2.73
N VAL A 115 -11.62 -15.73 -3.61
CA VAL A 115 -10.17 -15.81 -3.48
C VAL A 115 -9.64 -14.37 -3.59
N ASP A 116 -8.94 -13.89 -2.57
CA ASP A 116 -8.44 -12.53 -2.49
C ASP A 116 -6.90 -12.51 -2.36
N MET A 117 -6.24 -11.51 -2.96
CA MET A 117 -4.80 -11.26 -2.85
C MET A 117 -4.57 -9.82 -2.37
N TRP A 118 -3.90 -9.66 -1.23
CA TRP A 118 -3.73 -8.37 -0.55
C TRP A 118 -2.27 -7.93 -0.52
N GLY A 119 -2.04 -6.64 -0.30
CA GLY A 119 -0.72 -6.13 0.03
C GLY A 119 -0.29 -6.49 1.46
N HIS A 120 0.96 -6.15 1.77
CA HIS A 120 1.48 -6.15 3.13
C HIS A 120 0.75 -5.11 4.01
N TYR A 121 0.58 -5.42 5.29
CA TYR A 121 0.20 -4.42 6.30
C TYR A 121 1.23 -3.28 6.36
N ASN A 122 0.78 -2.03 6.53
CA ASN A 122 1.65 -0.85 6.66
C ASN A 122 1.57 -0.27 8.08
N GLU A 123 2.57 -0.64 8.90
CA GLU A 123 2.79 -0.21 10.28
C GLU A 123 2.78 1.31 10.46
N TYR A 124 3.24 2.06 9.45
CA TYR A 124 3.36 3.52 9.51
C TYR A 124 2.04 4.27 9.23
N LEU A 125 1.06 3.59 8.64
CA LEU A 125 -0.23 4.16 8.24
C LEU A 125 -1.45 3.45 8.85
N GLY A 126 -1.25 2.46 9.74
CA GLY A 126 -2.33 1.74 10.41
C GLY A 126 -3.16 0.81 9.52
N THR A 127 -2.85 0.66 8.22
CA THR A 127 -3.80 0.12 7.23
C THR A 127 -3.43 -1.24 6.61
N THR A 128 -4.43 -2.10 6.42
CA THR A 128 -4.37 -3.31 5.56
C THR A 128 -4.65 -3.02 4.09
N VAL A 129 -5.27 -1.88 3.74
CA VAL A 129 -5.81 -1.65 2.37
C VAL A 129 -4.72 -1.26 1.36
N ASN A 130 -3.47 -1.66 1.65
CA ASN A 130 -2.46 -1.79 0.61
C ASN A 130 -2.88 -2.92 -0.33
N ARG A 131 -2.91 -2.63 -1.62
CA ARG A 131 -3.16 -3.65 -2.64
C ARG A 131 -1.87 -4.43 -2.93
N ALA A 132 -2.02 -5.59 -3.56
CA ALA A 132 -0.92 -6.18 -4.28
C ALA A 132 -0.40 -5.18 -5.34
N ARG A 133 0.89 -5.26 -5.66
CA ARG A 133 1.55 -4.43 -6.67
C ARG A 133 1.83 -5.20 -7.94
N ILE A 134 1.92 -4.46 -9.04
CA ILE A 134 2.43 -4.94 -10.32
C ILE A 134 3.33 -3.86 -10.94
N PHE A 135 4.54 -4.27 -11.32
CA PHE A 135 5.62 -3.42 -11.81
C PHE A 135 6.61 -4.28 -12.60
N ASP A 136 7.62 -3.69 -13.23
CA ASP A 136 8.59 -4.42 -14.05
C ASP A 136 10.00 -4.32 -13.42
N CYS A 137 10.75 -5.43 -13.43
CA CYS A 137 12.17 -5.42 -13.09
C CYS A 137 12.96 -4.61 -14.13
N ASP A 138 12.56 -4.75 -15.39
CA ASP A 138 13.09 -4.08 -16.57
C ASP A 138 11.89 -3.50 -17.35
N PRO A 139 11.55 -2.22 -17.14
CA PRO A 139 10.47 -1.54 -17.86
C PRO A 139 10.63 -1.51 -19.39
N ALA A 140 11.84 -1.63 -19.92
CA ALA A 140 12.08 -1.75 -21.35
C ALA A 140 11.83 -3.18 -21.88
N SER A 141 11.36 -4.10 -21.03
CA SER A 141 11.16 -5.51 -21.32
C SER A 141 9.69 -5.94 -21.24
N ASN A 142 9.24 -6.64 -22.28
CA ASN A 142 7.93 -7.29 -22.32
C ASN A 142 7.83 -8.51 -21.37
N TRP A 143 8.97 -8.94 -20.80
CA TRP A 143 9.12 -10.22 -20.10
C TRP A 143 9.08 -10.13 -18.56
N THR A 144 9.16 -8.93 -17.95
CA THR A 144 9.50 -8.81 -16.51
C THR A 144 8.38 -8.29 -15.59
N THR A 145 7.14 -8.21 -16.12
CA THR A 145 5.94 -7.81 -15.39
C THR A 145 5.73 -8.67 -14.12
N THR A 146 6.19 -8.19 -12.98
CA THR A 146 6.27 -8.89 -11.70
C THR A 146 5.09 -8.50 -10.81
N ILE A 147 4.45 -9.49 -10.19
CA ILE A 147 3.39 -9.29 -9.19
C ILE A 147 3.99 -9.40 -7.79
N MET A 148 3.44 -8.66 -6.83
CA MET A 148 3.87 -8.69 -5.44
C MET A 148 2.66 -8.57 -4.52
N LEU A 149 2.45 -9.55 -3.65
CA LEU A 149 1.42 -9.54 -2.61
C LEU A 149 2.07 -9.73 -1.23
N GLY A 150 1.30 -9.50 -0.16
CA GLY A 150 1.72 -9.72 1.23
C GLY A 150 0.83 -10.71 2.00
N GLN A 151 -0.42 -10.91 1.58
CA GLN A 151 -1.34 -11.89 2.17
C GLN A 151 -2.19 -12.56 1.07
N PHE A 152 -2.47 -13.85 1.24
CA PHE A 152 -3.39 -14.63 0.43
C PHE A 152 -4.53 -15.16 1.30
N THR A 153 -5.79 -15.03 0.85
CA THR A 153 -6.97 -15.51 1.60
C THR A 153 -7.99 -16.16 0.67
N PHE A 154 -8.69 -17.21 1.13
CA PHE A 154 -9.78 -17.83 0.37
C PHE A 154 -10.94 -18.32 1.24
N GLY A 155 -12.08 -18.60 0.61
CA GLY A 155 -13.23 -19.25 1.24
C GLY A 155 -14.20 -18.30 1.94
N ARG A 156 -14.09 -16.99 1.68
CA ARG A 156 -15.02 -15.94 2.13
C ARG A 156 -16.27 -15.88 1.27
N GLU A 157 -17.40 -15.63 1.89
CA GLU A 157 -18.71 -15.50 1.24
C GLU A 157 -19.36 -14.21 1.72
N GLY A 158 -19.96 -13.44 0.81
CA GLY A 158 -20.48 -12.10 1.11
C GLY A 158 -19.42 -11.00 1.15
N ASP A 159 -19.78 -9.90 1.82
CA ASP A 159 -18.89 -8.79 2.18
C ASP A 159 -18.60 -8.79 3.69
N ALA A 160 -18.26 -7.64 4.29
CA ALA A 160 -17.83 -7.55 5.68
C ALA A 160 -18.89 -8.09 6.65
N GLY A 161 -18.55 -9.14 7.41
CA GLY A 161 -19.37 -9.67 8.51
C GLY A 161 -20.33 -10.82 8.18
N GLU A 162 -20.55 -11.21 6.92
CA GLU A 162 -21.50 -12.31 6.60
C GLU A 162 -20.93 -13.70 6.90
N ARG A 163 -19.81 -14.07 6.26
CA ARG A 163 -19.03 -15.30 6.55
C ARG A 163 -17.54 -15.04 6.33
N PRO A 164 -16.65 -15.36 7.29
CA PRO A 164 -15.22 -15.08 7.16
C PRO A 164 -14.53 -15.99 6.13
N ASN A 165 -13.24 -15.74 5.90
CA ASN A 165 -12.37 -16.63 5.12
C ASN A 165 -12.34 -18.04 5.73
N MET A 166 -12.05 -19.08 4.93
CA MET A 166 -11.62 -20.39 5.43
C MET A 166 -10.12 -20.42 5.77
N PHE A 167 -9.32 -19.65 5.04
CA PHE A 167 -7.86 -19.60 5.16
C PHE A 167 -7.31 -18.18 4.99
N SER A 168 -6.23 -17.87 5.72
CA SER A 168 -5.39 -16.70 5.53
C SER A 168 -3.92 -17.07 5.75
N GLY A 169 -3.01 -16.53 4.93
CA GLY A 169 -1.58 -16.69 5.16
C GLY A 169 -0.74 -15.61 4.49
N PRO A 170 0.43 -15.26 5.05
CA PRO A 170 1.33 -14.25 4.50
C PRO A 170 2.08 -14.79 3.28
N VAL A 171 2.48 -13.89 2.36
CA VAL A 171 3.20 -14.25 1.14
C VAL A 171 4.39 -13.31 0.96
N GLU A 172 5.55 -13.90 0.67
CA GLU A 172 6.82 -13.17 0.52
C GLU A 172 7.40 -13.31 -0.90
N GLY A 173 8.44 -12.53 -1.20
CA GLY A 173 9.16 -12.57 -2.48
C GLY A 173 8.49 -11.79 -3.62
N LEU A 174 9.04 -11.96 -4.82
CA LEU A 174 8.63 -11.27 -6.04
C LEU A 174 8.14 -12.27 -7.09
N GLN A 175 6.85 -12.19 -7.43
CA GLN A 175 6.17 -13.22 -8.20
C GLN A 175 6.32 -12.91 -9.70
N THR A 176 7.41 -13.40 -10.27
CA THR A 176 7.81 -13.19 -11.68
C THR A 176 7.15 -14.20 -12.63
N PRO A 177 6.78 -13.80 -13.87
CA PRO A 177 6.08 -14.65 -14.82
C PRO A 177 7.00 -15.75 -15.38
N ARG A 178 6.70 -17.01 -15.06
CA ARG A 178 7.54 -18.18 -15.37
C ARG A 178 7.34 -18.77 -16.75
N TRP A 179 6.10 -18.89 -17.18
CA TRP A 179 5.77 -19.27 -18.55
C TRP A 179 5.04 -18.10 -19.20
N GLN A 180 5.52 -17.69 -20.37
CA GLN A 180 4.94 -16.60 -21.13
C GLN A 180 4.68 -17.11 -22.54
N ASN A 181 3.42 -16.99 -22.96
CA ASN A 181 2.96 -17.42 -24.27
C ASN A 181 2.53 -16.18 -25.05
N PHE A 182 3.43 -15.65 -25.87
CA PHE A 182 3.21 -14.47 -26.71
C PHE A 182 2.31 -14.73 -27.93
N ASP A 183 1.75 -15.94 -28.08
CA ASP A 183 0.79 -16.30 -29.13
C ASP A 183 -0.32 -17.19 -28.53
N TYR A 184 -0.81 -16.81 -27.36
CA TYR A 184 -1.84 -17.54 -26.63
C TYR A 184 -3.23 -17.38 -27.27
N ILE A 185 -3.51 -16.24 -27.92
CA ILE A 185 -4.67 -16.07 -28.81
C ILE A 185 -4.13 -15.90 -30.23
N ARG A 186 -4.70 -16.60 -31.22
CA ARG A 186 -4.21 -16.55 -32.61
C ARG A 186 -4.95 -15.54 -33.48
N GLU A 187 -6.27 -15.56 -33.44
CA GLU A 187 -7.12 -14.72 -34.28
C GLU A 187 -7.64 -13.51 -33.48
N LEU A 188 -7.19 -12.31 -33.85
CA LEU A 188 -7.59 -11.05 -33.22
C LEU A 188 -8.06 -10.05 -34.29
N PRO A 189 -9.02 -9.16 -33.97
CA PRO A 189 -9.31 -7.99 -34.81
C PRO A 189 -8.09 -7.08 -34.90
N GLU A 190 -8.00 -6.24 -35.94
CA GLU A 190 -6.92 -5.27 -36.07
C GLU A 190 -6.96 -4.22 -34.95
N HIS A 191 -5.88 -4.10 -34.17
CA HIS A 191 -5.72 -3.11 -33.10
C HIS A 191 -4.23 -2.92 -32.78
N CYS A 192 -3.82 -1.67 -32.48
CA CYS A 192 -2.45 -1.34 -32.06
C CYS A 192 -1.91 -2.10 -30.82
N LEU A 193 -2.77 -2.65 -29.96
CA LEU A 193 -2.42 -3.35 -28.72
C LEU A 193 -2.47 -4.88 -28.85
N ASN A 194 -2.55 -5.43 -30.07
CA ASN A 194 -2.66 -6.88 -30.29
C ASN A 194 -1.51 -7.71 -29.66
N LYS A 195 -0.31 -7.12 -29.44
CA LYS A 195 0.78 -7.76 -28.67
C LYS A 195 0.38 -8.08 -27.22
N GLU A 196 -0.36 -7.17 -26.58
CA GLU A 196 -0.82 -7.31 -25.20
C GLU A 196 -2.06 -8.19 -25.13
N PHE A 197 -3.00 -8.04 -26.07
CA PHE A 197 -4.22 -8.84 -26.09
C PHE A 197 -3.95 -10.34 -26.30
N LYS A 198 -2.93 -10.68 -27.10
CA LYS A 198 -2.66 -12.08 -27.49
C LYS A 198 -1.78 -12.88 -26.53
N LYS A 199 -1.21 -12.25 -25.49
CA LYS A 199 -0.29 -12.91 -24.56
C LYS A 199 -1.00 -13.51 -23.34
N ALA A 200 -0.37 -14.54 -22.77
CA ALA A 200 -0.68 -15.05 -21.44
C ALA A 200 0.61 -15.23 -20.62
N ALA A 201 0.51 -14.99 -19.32
CA ALA A 201 1.62 -15.14 -18.37
C ALA A 201 1.18 -15.98 -17.16
N VAL A 202 2.02 -16.93 -16.76
CA VAL A 202 1.80 -17.84 -15.62
C VAL A 202 2.69 -17.45 -14.45
N TYR A 203 2.07 -17.33 -13.28
CA TYR A 203 2.68 -16.96 -12.01
C TYR A 203 2.46 -18.07 -11.00
N GLN A 204 3.39 -18.22 -10.06
CA GLN A 204 3.25 -19.11 -8.92
C GLN A 204 3.89 -18.49 -7.69
N PHE A 205 3.28 -18.72 -6.53
CA PHE A 205 3.87 -18.46 -5.22
C PHE A 205 3.45 -19.56 -4.24
N ALA A 206 4.12 -19.61 -3.09
CA ALA A 206 3.77 -20.51 -2.00
C ALA A 206 3.46 -19.73 -0.72
N VAL A 207 2.75 -20.40 0.20
CA VAL A 207 2.41 -19.95 1.54
C VAL A 207 2.97 -21.00 2.51
N ASP A 208 4.01 -20.64 3.26
CA ASP A 208 4.72 -21.57 4.14
C ASP A 208 3.90 -21.91 5.40
N LYS A 209 3.75 -23.20 5.72
CA LYS A 209 2.95 -23.67 6.88
C LYS A 209 3.56 -23.29 8.24
N ASN A 210 4.83 -22.88 8.26
CA ASN A 210 5.56 -22.44 9.45
C ASN A 210 5.48 -20.92 9.67
N ALA A 211 4.85 -20.17 8.75
CA ALA A 211 4.66 -18.73 8.93
C ALA A 211 3.70 -18.44 10.10
N ALA A 212 4.04 -17.45 10.94
CA ALA A 212 3.30 -17.18 12.18
C ALA A 212 1.80 -16.86 11.97
N ASP A 213 1.46 -16.28 10.81
CA ASP A 213 0.10 -15.92 10.41
C ASP A 213 -0.54 -16.93 9.42
N PHE A 214 -0.10 -18.19 9.41
CA PHE A 214 -0.73 -19.29 8.63
C PHE A 214 -1.98 -19.81 9.34
N LEU A 215 -3.14 -19.24 9.02
CA LEU A 215 -4.37 -19.39 9.80
C LEU A 215 -5.48 -20.15 9.04
N TRP A 216 -5.89 -21.28 9.60
CA TRP A 216 -7.15 -21.94 9.27
C TRP A 216 -8.28 -21.41 10.16
N MET A 217 -9.40 -21.03 9.56
CA MET A 217 -10.62 -20.61 10.27
C MET A 217 -11.59 -21.79 10.41
N LYS A 218 -12.57 -21.67 11.31
CA LYS A 218 -13.57 -22.72 11.57
C LYS A 218 -14.36 -23.10 10.31
N GLU A 219 -14.58 -22.14 9.43
CA GLU A 219 -15.29 -22.29 8.16
C GLU A 219 -14.64 -23.30 7.21
N ALA A 220 -13.35 -23.60 7.37
CA ALA A 220 -12.66 -24.66 6.62
C ALA A 220 -13.33 -26.04 6.81
N GLU A 221 -13.88 -26.31 8.00
CA GLU A 221 -14.54 -27.57 8.38
C GLU A 221 -15.90 -27.77 7.68
N LEU A 222 -16.40 -26.74 6.96
CA LEU A 222 -17.60 -26.83 6.13
C LEU A 222 -17.34 -27.50 4.78
N SER A 223 -16.08 -27.55 4.34
CA SER A 223 -15.67 -28.07 3.03
C SER A 223 -14.87 -29.37 3.19
N PRO A 224 -15.32 -30.50 2.60
CA PRO A 224 -14.55 -31.73 2.59
C PRO A 224 -13.17 -31.56 1.94
N THR A 225 -13.08 -30.84 0.81
CA THR A 225 -11.80 -30.68 0.11
C THR A 225 -10.83 -29.77 0.86
N VAL A 226 -11.33 -28.70 1.49
CA VAL A 226 -10.48 -27.82 2.32
C VAL A 226 -10.09 -28.51 3.63
N SER A 227 -10.93 -29.39 4.18
CA SER A 227 -10.58 -30.22 5.33
C SER A 227 -9.43 -31.19 5.00
N LEU A 228 -9.47 -31.87 3.84
CA LEU A 228 -8.36 -32.68 3.34
C LEU A 228 -7.09 -31.84 3.08
N LEU A 229 -7.24 -30.59 2.62
CA LEU A 229 -6.12 -29.68 2.38
C LEU A 229 -5.44 -29.24 3.69
N ARG A 230 -6.23 -29.06 4.76
CA ARG A 230 -5.77 -28.80 6.13
C ARG A 230 -5.09 -30.04 6.74
N GLU A 231 -5.71 -31.21 6.64
CA GLU A 231 -5.16 -32.50 7.13
C GLU A 231 -3.81 -32.81 6.45
N ALA A 232 -3.69 -32.54 5.15
CA ALA A 232 -2.43 -32.72 4.43
C ALA A 232 -1.27 -31.85 4.96
N MET A 233 -1.52 -30.76 5.69
CA MET A 233 -0.45 -29.96 6.31
C MET A 233 0.30 -30.72 7.41
N GLU A 234 -0.30 -31.75 8.00
CA GLU A 234 0.32 -32.57 9.08
C GLU A 234 1.44 -33.48 8.55
N ARG A 235 1.59 -33.62 7.23
CA ARG A 235 2.63 -34.45 6.60
C ARG A 235 4.01 -33.79 6.60
N ASP A 236 5.04 -34.60 6.84
CA ASP A 236 6.45 -34.19 6.79
C ASP A 236 6.91 -33.71 5.41
N ASP A 237 6.32 -34.23 4.32
CA ASP A 237 6.72 -33.86 2.95
C ASP A 237 6.09 -32.53 2.47
N VAL A 238 5.07 -32.02 3.17
CA VAL A 238 4.35 -30.80 2.83
C VAL A 238 4.98 -29.59 3.50
N LEU A 239 5.35 -28.59 2.72
CA LEU A 239 5.90 -27.30 3.17
C LEU A 239 4.81 -26.22 3.33
N GLY A 240 3.65 -26.40 2.69
CA GLY A 240 2.51 -25.49 2.84
C GLY A 240 1.57 -25.55 1.63
N LEU A 241 1.02 -24.40 1.24
CA LEU A 241 0.17 -24.27 0.06
C LEU A 241 0.97 -23.69 -1.12
N VAL A 242 0.66 -24.14 -2.34
CA VAL A 242 1.09 -23.48 -3.58
C VAL A 242 -0.13 -22.90 -4.29
N VAL A 243 0.03 -21.71 -4.87
CA VAL A 243 -0.98 -21.05 -5.69
C VAL A 243 -0.37 -20.77 -7.05
N GLN A 244 -0.88 -21.43 -8.09
CA GLN A 244 -0.50 -21.14 -9.48
C GLN A 244 -1.67 -20.51 -10.21
N PHE A 245 -1.42 -19.46 -10.99
CA PHE A 245 -2.44 -18.82 -11.81
C PHE A 245 -1.86 -18.24 -13.11
N SER A 246 -2.72 -18.05 -14.11
CA SER A 246 -2.42 -17.34 -15.34
C SER A 246 -3.31 -16.12 -15.49
N ILE A 247 -2.78 -15.06 -16.11
CA ILE A 247 -3.55 -13.93 -16.64
C ILE A 247 -3.46 -13.92 -18.17
N SER A 248 -4.56 -13.62 -18.85
CA SER A 248 -4.66 -13.57 -20.31
C SER A 248 -5.82 -12.67 -20.77
N ASN A 249 -5.99 -12.47 -22.08
CA ASN A 249 -7.14 -11.78 -22.68
C ASN A 249 -7.47 -10.42 -22.03
N MET A 250 -6.50 -9.51 -22.08
CA MET A 250 -6.65 -8.11 -21.67
C MET A 250 -7.89 -7.44 -22.31
N SER A 251 -8.63 -6.67 -21.52
CA SER A 251 -9.70 -5.78 -21.96
C SER A 251 -9.15 -4.64 -22.82
N THR A 252 -9.86 -4.29 -23.89
CA THR A 252 -9.52 -3.12 -24.71
C THR A 252 -9.67 -1.82 -23.90
N PRO A 253 -8.62 -1.00 -23.72
CA PRO A 253 -8.73 0.27 -22.99
C PRO A 253 -9.64 1.27 -23.72
N ILE A 254 -10.63 1.83 -23.02
CA ILE A 254 -11.62 2.75 -23.62
C ILE A 254 -11.10 4.20 -23.63
N LYS A 255 -10.22 4.55 -22.69
CA LYS A 255 -9.50 5.83 -22.62
C LYS A 255 -8.11 5.59 -21.98
N PRO A 256 -7.15 6.51 -22.09
CA PRO A 256 -5.88 6.44 -21.37
C PRO A 256 -6.03 6.40 -19.84
N ASP A 257 -4.94 6.02 -19.16
CA ASP A 257 -4.77 6.03 -17.70
C ASP A 257 -5.98 5.38 -17.01
N SER A 258 -6.25 4.15 -17.43
CA SER A 258 -7.43 3.38 -17.04
C SER A 258 -7.05 1.92 -16.82
N PRO A 259 -7.37 1.35 -15.65
CA PRO A 259 -6.99 -0.01 -15.34
C PRO A 259 -7.62 -1.01 -16.30
N SER A 260 -6.77 -1.86 -16.86
CA SER A 260 -7.14 -3.01 -17.67
C SER A 260 -7.69 -4.16 -16.82
N PHE A 261 -8.50 -5.02 -17.42
CA PHE A 261 -9.01 -6.25 -16.84
C PHE A 261 -8.53 -7.44 -17.66
N TRP A 262 -8.10 -8.52 -16.99
CA TRP A 262 -7.56 -9.72 -17.61
C TRP A 262 -8.32 -10.94 -17.11
N GLU A 263 -8.57 -11.93 -17.98
CA GLU A 263 -9.12 -13.23 -17.56
C GLU A 263 -8.08 -13.97 -16.71
N LEU A 264 -8.48 -14.37 -15.51
CA LEU A 264 -7.63 -15.07 -14.55
C LEU A 264 -8.17 -16.48 -14.31
N HIS A 265 -7.25 -17.46 -14.34
CA HIS A 265 -7.50 -18.86 -13.99
C HIS A 265 -6.38 -19.37 -13.10
N GLY A 266 -6.66 -20.20 -12.09
CA GLY A 266 -5.63 -20.77 -11.23
C GLY A 266 -6.07 -21.98 -10.42
N THR A 267 -5.11 -22.58 -9.73
CA THR A 267 -5.27 -23.77 -8.88
C THR A 267 -4.48 -23.56 -7.57
N ILE A 268 -5.13 -23.85 -6.44
CA ILE A 268 -4.51 -23.98 -5.12
C ILE A 268 -4.26 -25.48 -4.89
N GLY A 269 -3.08 -25.82 -4.38
CA GLY A 269 -2.70 -27.19 -4.03
C GLY A 269 -1.63 -27.23 -2.94
N LEU A 270 -1.02 -28.40 -2.75
CA LEU A 270 0.08 -28.59 -1.80
C LEU A 270 1.40 -28.07 -2.37
N TRP A 271 2.22 -27.43 -1.53
CA TRP A 271 3.65 -27.22 -1.77
C TRP A 271 4.44 -28.25 -0.95
N CYS A 272 5.48 -28.86 -1.53
CA CYS A 272 6.22 -29.95 -0.90
C CYS A 272 7.74 -29.87 -1.07
N VAL A 273 8.43 -30.68 -0.26
CA VAL A 273 9.88 -30.93 -0.36
C VAL A 273 10.24 -31.40 -1.78
N GLY A 274 11.25 -30.74 -2.37
CA GLY A 274 11.67 -30.98 -3.74
C GLY A 274 10.90 -30.17 -4.79
N GLU A 275 10.02 -29.25 -4.38
CA GLU A 275 9.27 -28.36 -5.27
C GLU A 275 9.61 -26.88 -4.99
N MET A 276 9.62 -26.07 -6.05
CA MET A 276 9.98 -24.64 -5.98
C MET A 276 8.78 -23.78 -5.56
N LYS A 277 9.00 -22.73 -4.76
CA LYS A 277 7.90 -21.81 -4.36
C LYS A 277 7.29 -21.11 -5.58
N SER A 278 8.10 -20.74 -6.57
CA SER A 278 7.68 -19.88 -7.69
C SER A 278 7.76 -20.52 -9.08
N TYR A 279 8.11 -21.80 -9.25
CA TYR A 279 8.14 -22.48 -10.57
C TYR A 279 7.21 -23.71 -10.67
N PRO A 280 6.48 -23.90 -11.79
CA PRO A 280 5.64 -25.08 -12.00
C PRO A 280 6.39 -26.42 -11.88
N HIS A 281 5.99 -27.27 -10.93
CA HIS A 281 6.57 -28.60 -10.74
C HIS A 281 6.21 -29.60 -11.87
N GLY A 282 7.03 -30.63 -12.03
CA GLY A 282 6.82 -31.77 -12.93
C GLY A 282 7.89 -31.93 -14.00
N ARG A 283 7.68 -32.91 -14.89
CA ARG A 283 8.46 -33.10 -16.13
C ARG A 283 8.08 -31.99 -17.11
N LEU A 284 9.02 -31.12 -17.48
CA LEU A 284 8.80 -29.96 -18.34
C LEU A 284 8.85 -30.37 -19.81
N LEU A 285 7.73 -30.23 -20.53
CA LEU A 285 7.65 -30.42 -21.98
C LEU A 285 7.54 -29.05 -22.68
N ILE A 286 8.37 -28.84 -23.69
CA ILE A 286 8.52 -27.59 -24.46
C ILE A 286 8.25 -27.85 -25.96
N PRO A 287 7.92 -26.83 -26.77
CA PRO A 287 7.67 -26.99 -28.21
C PRO A 287 8.80 -27.73 -28.96
N ASP A 288 8.46 -28.74 -29.76
CA ASP A 288 9.46 -29.61 -30.42
C ASP A 288 10.36 -28.83 -31.41
N SER A 289 9.84 -27.75 -32.00
CA SER A 289 10.61 -26.82 -32.85
C SER A 289 11.74 -26.08 -32.10
N LEU A 290 11.67 -25.98 -30.77
CA LEU A 290 12.76 -25.43 -29.95
C LEU A 290 13.83 -26.46 -29.61
N VAL A 291 13.50 -27.76 -29.60
CA VAL A 291 14.48 -28.84 -29.38
C VAL A 291 15.17 -29.25 -30.68
N THR A 292 14.43 -29.25 -31.80
CA THR A 292 14.96 -29.57 -33.14
C THR A 292 15.59 -28.37 -33.85
N GLY A 293 15.24 -27.15 -33.44
CA GLY A 293 15.61 -25.91 -34.14
C GLY A 293 14.79 -25.62 -35.40
N ASP A 294 13.80 -26.46 -35.75
CA ASP A 294 12.95 -26.25 -36.92
C ASP A 294 11.94 -25.11 -36.73
N LYS A 295 12.34 -23.89 -37.12
CA LYS A 295 11.46 -22.71 -37.13
C LYS A 295 10.36 -22.74 -38.21
N SER A 296 10.29 -23.76 -39.07
CA SER A 296 9.20 -23.90 -40.05
C SER A 296 7.96 -24.61 -39.50
N SER A 297 8.11 -25.44 -38.46
CA SER A 297 7.00 -26.12 -37.78
C SER A 297 6.20 -25.18 -36.86
N PRO A 298 4.86 -25.08 -37.01
CA PRO A 298 4.03 -24.19 -36.19
C PRO A 298 3.96 -24.65 -34.73
N GLN A 299 4.23 -23.73 -33.80
CA GLN A 299 4.11 -23.96 -32.35
C GLN A 299 2.63 -24.07 -31.94
N ASN A 300 2.07 -25.27 -32.07
CA ASN A 300 0.66 -25.59 -31.78
C ASN A 300 0.36 -25.73 -30.28
N LEU A 301 1.37 -26.02 -29.47
CA LEU A 301 1.34 -26.03 -28.01
C LEU A 301 2.51 -25.19 -27.49
N SER A 302 2.33 -24.56 -26.33
CA SER A 302 3.38 -23.95 -25.52
C SER A 302 3.80 -24.90 -24.39
N ASN A 303 4.66 -24.43 -23.47
CA ASN A 303 5.14 -25.21 -22.33
C ASN A 303 3.99 -25.82 -21.52
N LEU A 304 4.22 -27.05 -21.06
CA LEU A 304 3.41 -27.72 -20.04
C LEU A 304 4.32 -28.52 -19.11
N SER A 305 3.82 -28.85 -17.92
CA SER A 305 4.47 -29.84 -17.04
C SER A 305 3.55 -31.03 -16.79
N LEU A 306 4.11 -32.19 -16.48
CA LEU A 306 3.33 -33.36 -16.10
C LEU A 306 3.97 -34.17 -14.97
N LYS A 307 3.12 -34.90 -14.24
CA LYS A 307 3.51 -35.90 -13.26
C LYS A 307 2.85 -37.22 -13.63
N ILE A 308 3.55 -38.33 -13.44
CA ILE A 308 3.01 -39.67 -13.63
C ILE A 308 3.03 -40.38 -12.28
N THR A 309 1.93 -41.04 -11.95
CA THR A 309 1.73 -41.84 -10.74
C THR A 309 1.04 -43.16 -11.12
N PRO A 310 0.92 -44.15 -10.21
CA PRO A 310 0.19 -45.37 -10.50
C PRO A 310 -1.29 -45.16 -10.86
N GLN A 311 -1.89 -44.02 -10.46
CA GLN A 311 -3.26 -43.66 -10.81
C GLN A 311 -3.41 -43.12 -12.25
N GLY A 312 -2.35 -42.56 -12.83
CA GLY A 312 -2.41 -41.91 -14.14
C GLY A 312 -1.37 -40.81 -14.35
N VAL A 313 -1.63 -39.97 -15.35
CA VAL A 313 -0.86 -38.76 -15.67
C VAL A 313 -1.68 -37.53 -15.30
N SER A 314 -1.11 -36.67 -14.45
CA SER A 314 -1.61 -35.32 -14.20
C SER A 314 -0.78 -34.34 -15.04
N LEU A 315 -1.40 -33.60 -15.96
CA LEU A 315 -0.76 -32.56 -16.76
C LEU A 315 -1.21 -31.16 -16.32
N ASN A 316 -0.28 -30.21 -16.25
CA ASN A 316 -0.55 -28.79 -16.12
C ASN A 316 -0.41 -28.13 -17.50
N ALA A 317 -1.54 -27.81 -18.11
CA ALA A 317 -1.64 -27.17 -19.42
C ALA A 317 -2.17 -25.72 -19.36
N ILE A 318 -2.07 -25.05 -18.21
CA ILE A 318 -2.71 -23.75 -17.90
C ILE A 318 -2.55 -22.68 -19.00
N ALA A 319 -1.37 -22.53 -19.60
CA ALA A 319 -1.13 -21.63 -20.74
C ALA A 319 -0.66 -22.37 -22.02
N ALA A 320 -0.70 -23.71 -22.02
CA ALA A 320 -0.11 -24.56 -23.04
C ALA A 320 -0.95 -24.62 -24.33
N VAL A 321 -2.27 -24.80 -24.19
CA VAL A 321 -3.21 -24.87 -25.32
C VAL A 321 -3.67 -23.46 -25.70
N PRO A 322 -3.38 -22.97 -26.92
CA PRO A 322 -3.84 -21.65 -27.36
C PRO A 322 -5.36 -21.56 -27.50
N CYS A 323 -5.85 -20.34 -27.46
CA CYS A 323 -7.19 -19.94 -27.84
C CYS A 323 -7.25 -19.65 -29.35
N VAL A 324 -8.38 -19.97 -30.00
CA VAL A 324 -8.60 -19.74 -31.43
C VAL A 324 -8.69 -18.24 -31.70
N GLY A 325 -9.84 -17.62 -31.37
CA GLY A 325 -10.11 -16.21 -31.63
C GLY A 325 -10.65 -15.43 -30.44
N ARG A 326 -10.53 -14.10 -30.52
CA ARG A 326 -11.06 -13.10 -29.58
C ARG A 326 -12.09 -12.21 -30.27
N SER A 327 -13.32 -12.20 -29.76
CA SER A 327 -14.42 -11.36 -30.26
C SER A 327 -14.01 -9.88 -30.42
N PRO A 328 -14.47 -9.17 -31.47
CA PRO A 328 -14.21 -7.74 -31.64
C PRO A 328 -14.92 -6.85 -30.61
N LYS A 329 -15.86 -7.38 -29.83
CA LYS A 329 -16.55 -6.67 -28.74
C LYS A 329 -16.45 -7.41 -27.41
N ALA A 330 -16.45 -6.64 -26.32
CA ALA A 330 -16.57 -7.13 -24.96
C ALA A 330 -17.83 -8.01 -24.79
N GLY A 331 -17.74 -9.01 -23.91
CA GLY A 331 -18.86 -9.89 -23.56
C GLY A 331 -19.76 -9.28 -22.48
N PRO A 332 -20.52 -10.11 -21.73
CA PRO A 332 -21.11 -9.71 -20.46
C PRO A 332 -20.01 -9.57 -19.39
N GLY A 333 -19.20 -8.52 -19.49
CA GLY A 333 -18.02 -8.26 -18.65
C GLY A 333 -17.06 -7.27 -19.33
N PRO A 334 -15.93 -6.91 -18.69
CA PRO A 334 -14.94 -5.98 -19.28
C PRO A 334 -14.02 -6.64 -20.33
N THR A 335 -13.90 -7.97 -20.33
CA THR A 335 -13.06 -8.73 -21.28
C THR A 335 -13.84 -9.14 -22.53
N HIS A 336 -13.11 -9.51 -23.59
CA HIS A 336 -13.68 -9.92 -24.88
C HIS A 336 -13.90 -11.43 -24.93
N SER A 337 -15.07 -11.89 -25.41
CA SER A 337 -15.36 -13.32 -25.47
C SER A 337 -14.36 -14.10 -26.32
N ILE A 338 -13.71 -15.12 -25.74
CA ILE A 338 -12.88 -16.09 -26.45
C ILE A 338 -13.73 -17.17 -27.12
N GLU A 339 -13.47 -17.46 -28.39
CA GLU A 339 -14.28 -18.37 -29.20
C GLU A 339 -14.09 -19.86 -28.85
N GLY A 340 -12.87 -20.27 -28.47
CA GLY A 340 -12.56 -21.64 -28.08
C GLY A 340 -11.07 -21.88 -27.85
N LYS A 341 -10.72 -23.11 -27.47
CA LYS A 341 -9.34 -23.62 -27.44
C LYS A 341 -9.01 -24.28 -28.79
N LEU A 342 -7.73 -24.28 -29.17
CA LEU A 342 -7.26 -24.85 -30.42
C LEU A 342 -7.57 -26.36 -30.50
N LYS A 343 -8.07 -26.84 -31.65
CA LYS A 343 -8.48 -28.23 -31.85
C LYS A 343 -7.33 -29.09 -32.38
N LEU A 344 -6.68 -29.80 -31.47
CA LEU A 344 -5.51 -30.62 -31.76
C LEU A 344 -5.89 -32.11 -31.97
N GLY A 345 -7.15 -32.50 -31.80
CA GLY A 345 -7.58 -33.89 -31.80
C GLY A 345 -7.10 -34.65 -30.57
N ASN A 346 -7.34 -35.96 -30.56
CA ASN A 346 -6.83 -36.83 -29.49
C ASN A 346 -5.31 -36.92 -29.58
N LEU A 347 -4.62 -36.62 -28.48
CA LEU A 347 -3.17 -36.65 -28.37
C LEU A 347 -2.69 -37.91 -27.65
N GLU A 348 -1.44 -38.29 -27.90
CA GLU A 348 -0.78 -39.41 -27.25
C GLU A 348 0.48 -38.94 -26.52
N LEU A 349 0.67 -39.37 -25.27
CA LEU A 349 1.92 -39.23 -24.52
C LEU A 349 2.77 -40.48 -24.75
N ARG A 350 4.00 -40.31 -25.20
CA ARG A 350 4.93 -41.40 -25.55
C ARG A 350 6.34 -41.17 -25.01
N THR A 351 7.10 -42.25 -24.87
CA THR A 351 8.54 -42.24 -24.56
C THR A 351 9.39 -42.01 -25.82
N ILE A 352 10.49 -41.26 -25.72
CA ILE A 352 11.28 -40.80 -26.87
C ILE A 352 11.94 -41.96 -27.64
N ASP A 353 12.52 -42.95 -26.96
CA ASP A 353 13.39 -43.94 -27.61
C ASP A 353 12.61 -45.18 -28.10
N THR A 354 11.69 -45.71 -27.28
CA THR A 354 10.86 -46.88 -27.62
C THR A 354 9.53 -46.52 -28.26
N GLN A 355 9.11 -45.25 -28.22
CA GLN A 355 7.80 -44.77 -28.70
C GLN A 355 6.61 -45.46 -28.00
N ARG A 356 6.81 -46.06 -26.82
CA ARG A 356 5.77 -46.72 -26.02
C ARG A 356 4.68 -45.71 -25.65
N LEU A 357 3.42 -46.10 -25.82
CA LEU A 357 2.29 -45.30 -25.38
C LEU A 357 2.17 -45.36 -23.85
N ILE A 358 2.12 -44.19 -23.23
CA ILE A 358 1.99 -44.02 -21.77
C ILE A 358 0.57 -43.61 -21.38
N ALA A 359 -0.02 -42.67 -22.12
CA ALA A 359 -1.40 -42.21 -21.91
C ALA A 359 -2.01 -41.64 -23.20
N LYS A 360 -3.34 -41.56 -23.24
CA LYS A 360 -4.10 -40.83 -24.28
C LYS A 360 -4.78 -39.62 -23.66
N ILE A 361 -4.79 -38.51 -24.38
CA ILE A 361 -5.39 -37.24 -23.95
C ILE A 361 -6.52 -36.91 -24.95
N PRO A 362 -7.80 -37.17 -24.60
CA PRO A 362 -8.95 -36.83 -25.44
C PRO A 362 -9.06 -35.32 -25.70
N GLU A 363 -9.61 -34.94 -26.86
CA GLU A 363 -9.80 -33.51 -27.19
C GLU A 363 -10.66 -32.79 -26.14
N GLU A 364 -11.73 -33.42 -25.63
CA GLU A 364 -12.66 -32.78 -24.70
C GLU A 364 -12.02 -32.24 -23.41
N LEU A 365 -10.96 -32.88 -22.90
CA LEU A 365 -10.36 -32.51 -21.62
C LEU A 365 -9.62 -31.18 -21.64
N TYR A 366 -9.13 -30.74 -22.80
CA TYR A 366 -8.49 -29.42 -22.97
C TYR A 366 -9.38 -28.41 -23.70
N GLN A 367 -10.62 -28.77 -24.06
CA GLN A 367 -11.59 -27.81 -24.58
C GLN A 367 -12.11 -26.86 -23.49
N LYS A 368 -12.58 -25.69 -23.94
CA LYS A 368 -12.92 -24.52 -23.09
C LYS A 368 -13.71 -24.86 -21.82
N GLN A 369 -14.72 -25.73 -21.91
CA GLN A 369 -15.58 -26.05 -20.76
C GLN A 369 -14.86 -26.84 -19.65
N VAL A 370 -14.05 -27.85 -20.00
CA VAL A 370 -13.29 -28.62 -19.01
C VAL A 370 -12.09 -27.81 -18.52
N TYR A 371 -11.38 -27.15 -19.44
CA TYR A 371 -10.30 -26.20 -19.12
C TYR A 371 -10.73 -25.13 -18.11
N GLN A 372 -11.95 -24.59 -18.25
CA GLN A 372 -12.48 -23.62 -17.30
C GLN A 372 -12.62 -24.23 -15.90
N LEU A 373 -13.23 -25.42 -15.78
CA LEU A 373 -13.46 -26.07 -14.49
C LEU A 373 -12.18 -26.49 -13.76
N SER A 374 -11.14 -26.95 -14.47
CA SER A 374 -9.88 -27.43 -13.88
C SER A 374 -8.71 -26.44 -13.95
N SER A 375 -8.95 -25.19 -14.39
CA SER A 375 -7.89 -24.21 -14.72
C SER A 375 -6.78 -24.75 -15.62
N GLY A 376 -7.12 -25.68 -16.52
CA GLY A 376 -6.15 -26.31 -17.42
C GLY A 376 -5.30 -27.45 -16.81
N ILE A 377 -5.64 -27.94 -15.62
CA ILE A 377 -5.12 -29.24 -15.13
C ILE A 377 -5.90 -30.38 -15.81
N ILE A 378 -5.21 -31.44 -16.22
CA ILE A 378 -5.78 -32.57 -16.97
C ILE A 378 -5.29 -33.88 -16.35
N ASP A 379 -6.20 -34.69 -15.82
CA ASP A 379 -5.92 -36.04 -15.32
C ASP A 379 -6.33 -37.08 -16.37
N VAL A 380 -5.44 -38.00 -16.75
CA VAL A 380 -5.74 -39.12 -17.68
C VAL A 380 -5.14 -40.45 -17.21
N PRO A 381 -5.85 -41.59 -17.37
CA PRO A 381 -5.33 -42.90 -16.97
C PRO A 381 -4.16 -43.35 -17.85
N LEU A 382 -3.33 -44.24 -17.30
CA LEU A 382 -2.28 -44.93 -18.05
C LEU A 382 -2.88 -45.85 -19.12
N SER A 383 -2.12 -46.12 -20.20
CA SER A 383 -2.51 -47.09 -21.23
C SER A 383 -2.06 -48.54 -20.97
N ALA A 384 -1.40 -48.79 -19.84
CA ALA A 384 -1.00 -50.09 -19.30
C ALA A 384 -0.86 -49.98 -17.77
N GLU A 385 -0.75 -51.10 -17.06
CA GLU A 385 -0.44 -51.09 -15.62
C GLU A 385 0.90 -50.40 -15.37
N PHE A 386 1.04 -49.67 -14.25
CA PHE A 386 2.20 -48.82 -13.99
C PHE A 386 3.51 -49.62 -14.01
N GLU A 387 3.52 -50.82 -13.44
CA GLU A 387 4.65 -51.73 -13.37
C GLU A 387 5.12 -52.22 -14.76
N GLU A 388 4.27 -52.22 -15.79
CA GLU A 388 4.70 -52.55 -17.16
C GLU A 388 5.50 -51.44 -17.84
N ILE A 389 5.30 -50.18 -17.41
CA ILE A 389 5.83 -48.99 -18.09
C ILE A 389 6.71 -48.11 -17.18
N GLN A 390 6.84 -48.43 -15.89
CA GLN A 390 7.67 -47.68 -14.95
C GLN A 390 9.11 -47.54 -15.44
N ASP A 391 9.76 -48.66 -15.80
CA ASP A 391 11.15 -48.64 -16.30
C ASP A 391 11.29 -47.75 -17.54
N GLU A 392 10.31 -47.75 -18.44
CA GLU A 392 10.32 -46.89 -19.63
C GLU A 392 10.11 -45.41 -19.26
N ILE A 393 9.20 -45.12 -18.33
CA ILE A 393 8.93 -43.78 -17.82
C ILE A 393 10.15 -43.20 -17.11
N GLU A 394 10.79 -43.94 -16.21
CA GLU A 394 11.91 -43.42 -15.42
C GLU A 394 13.20 -43.27 -16.26
N ASN A 395 13.43 -44.18 -17.20
CA ASN A 395 14.69 -44.23 -17.97
C ASN A 395 14.65 -43.52 -19.34
N GLN A 396 13.49 -43.11 -19.86
CA GLN A 396 13.37 -42.34 -21.11
C GLN A 396 12.72 -40.96 -20.89
N GLY A 397 13.04 -40.01 -21.77
CA GLY A 397 12.31 -38.74 -21.89
C GLY A 397 10.96 -38.92 -22.58
N LEU A 398 10.08 -37.93 -22.48
CA LEU A 398 8.71 -37.98 -23.02
C LEU A 398 8.45 -37.00 -24.16
N TYR A 399 7.43 -37.29 -24.98
CA TYR A 399 6.87 -36.37 -25.97
C TYR A 399 5.35 -36.53 -26.11
N ILE A 400 4.66 -35.46 -26.55
CA ILE A 400 3.23 -35.50 -26.89
C ILE A 400 3.08 -35.33 -28.41
N VAL A 401 2.29 -36.21 -29.01
CA VAL A 401 2.13 -36.34 -30.46
C VAL A 401 0.67 -36.25 -30.89
N ARG A 402 0.45 -35.65 -32.07
CA ARG A 402 -0.81 -35.68 -32.82
C ARG A 402 -0.69 -36.64 -33.98
N ASN A 403 -1.65 -37.56 -34.11
CA ASN A 403 -1.84 -38.32 -35.35
C ASN A 403 -2.53 -37.43 -36.39
N GLN A 404 -1.93 -37.25 -37.57
CA GLN A 404 -2.49 -36.49 -38.69
C GLN A 404 -3.40 -37.38 -39.56
N ALA A 405 -4.23 -36.76 -40.40
CA ALA A 405 -5.27 -37.46 -41.18
C ALA A 405 -4.73 -38.33 -42.33
N ASP A 406 -3.46 -38.18 -42.69
CA ASP A 406 -2.73 -39.00 -43.65
C ASP A 406 -1.97 -40.17 -42.98
N GLY A 407 -2.01 -40.26 -41.65
CA GLY A 407 -1.28 -41.25 -40.85
C GLY A 407 0.10 -40.81 -40.37
N GLN A 408 0.56 -39.60 -40.67
CA GLN A 408 1.82 -39.08 -40.13
C GLN A 408 1.67 -38.67 -38.65
N GLN A 409 2.77 -38.76 -37.90
CA GLN A 409 2.82 -38.35 -36.50
C GLN A 409 3.59 -37.03 -36.36
N GLN A 410 2.90 -35.99 -35.86
CA GLN A 410 3.49 -34.69 -35.58
C GLN A 410 3.73 -34.54 -34.07
N ILE A 411 4.98 -34.47 -33.66
CA ILE A 411 5.35 -34.15 -32.29
C ILE A 411 5.05 -32.67 -32.04
N LEU A 412 4.36 -32.37 -30.94
CA LEU A 412 3.94 -31.01 -30.58
C LEU A 412 4.86 -30.43 -29.52
N VAL A 413 5.13 -31.21 -28.46
CA VAL A 413 6.06 -30.87 -27.38
C VAL A 413 6.90 -32.09 -27.00
N ARG A 414 8.14 -31.84 -26.58
CA ARG A 414 9.11 -32.83 -26.10
C ARG A 414 9.69 -32.38 -24.76
N GLU A 415 10.05 -33.32 -23.91
CA GLU A 415 10.63 -33.04 -22.61
C GLU A 415 12.01 -32.39 -22.71
N LYS A 416 12.21 -31.30 -21.96
CA LYS A 416 13.54 -30.76 -21.65
C LYS A 416 14.03 -31.45 -20.38
N GLU A 417 14.75 -32.56 -20.55
CA GLU A 417 15.09 -33.46 -19.44
C GLU A 417 15.85 -32.79 -18.30
N ILE A 418 16.71 -31.82 -18.59
CA ILE A 418 17.40 -30.99 -17.58
C ILE A 418 16.72 -29.62 -17.52
N ASN A 419 15.98 -29.38 -16.44
CA ASN A 419 15.42 -28.07 -16.11
C ASN A 419 16.28 -27.41 -15.01
N LEU A 420 16.78 -26.20 -15.27
CA LEU A 420 17.57 -25.40 -14.33
C LEU A 420 16.77 -24.15 -13.96
N GLN A 421 16.64 -23.81 -12.69
CA GLN A 421 15.85 -22.66 -12.24
C GLN A 421 16.45 -22.02 -10.97
N ILE A 422 16.12 -20.76 -10.71
CA ILE A 422 16.30 -20.07 -9.42
C ILE A 422 14.91 -19.68 -8.92
N ASP A 423 14.64 -19.74 -7.62
CA ASP A 423 13.31 -19.46 -7.08
C ASP A 423 13.00 -17.95 -7.02
N ASP A 424 13.95 -17.12 -6.58
CA ASP A 424 13.85 -15.66 -6.60
C ASP A 424 14.36 -15.08 -7.94
N ALA A 425 13.64 -15.39 -9.02
CA ALA A 425 14.06 -15.09 -10.40
C ALA A 425 13.84 -13.64 -10.87
N CYS A 426 13.73 -12.69 -9.93
CA CYS A 426 13.56 -11.25 -10.14
C CYS A 426 14.32 -10.49 -9.05
N LEU A 427 15.42 -9.83 -9.40
CA LEU A 427 16.40 -9.27 -8.46
C LEU A 427 16.61 -7.76 -8.67
N PHE A 428 16.61 -7.00 -7.58
CA PHE A 428 17.10 -5.63 -7.54
C PHE A 428 18.38 -5.62 -6.70
N ILE A 429 19.51 -5.29 -7.32
CA ILE A 429 20.86 -5.39 -6.75
C ILE A 429 21.44 -3.98 -6.64
N GLU A 430 22.04 -3.66 -5.50
CA GLU A 430 22.68 -2.36 -5.30
C GLU A 430 24.12 -2.37 -5.85
N CYS A 431 24.66 -1.20 -6.19
CA CYS A 431 26.08 -1.09 -6.49
C CYS A 431 26.93 -1.24 -5.21
N PRO A 432 28.14 -1.85 -5.27
CA PRO A 432 29.00 -2.00 -4.09
C PRO A 432 29.51 -0.65 -3.56
N ASP A 433 29.42 -0.42 -2.24
CA ASP A 433 30.05 0.73 -1.59
C ASP A 433 31.53 0.41 -1.31
N TRP A 434 32.37 0.71 -2.30
CA TRP A 434 33.83 0.56 -2.17
C TRP A 434 34.49 1.51 -1.15
N GLN A 435 33.77 2.53 -0.65
CA GLN A 435 34.30 3.50 0.30
C GLN A 435 34.13 3.01 1.74
N ASN A 436 32.98 2.43 2.07
CA ASN A 436 32.70 1.83 3.39
C ASN A 436 33.01 0.32 3.45
N GLY A 437 33.12 -0.36 2.31
CA GLY A 437 33.50 -1.77 2.19
C GLY A 437 32.34 -2.77 2.11
N GLU A 438 31.11 -2.27 1.95
CA GLU A 438 29.89 -3.10 1.81
C GLU A 438 29.74 -3.54 0.35
N ASP A 439 29.79 -4.85 0.09
CA ASP A 439 29.83 -5.36 -1.28
C ASP A 439 28.45 -5.50 -1.96
N TYR A 440 27.36 -5.40 -1.18
CA TYR A 440 25.96 -5.52 -1.61
C TYR A 440 25.65 -6.73 -2.51
N ALA A 441 26.41 -7.83 -2.38
CA ALA A 441 26.08 -9.06 -3.06
C ALA A 441 24.75 -9.65 -2.56
N VAL A 442 24.09 -10.43 -3.42
CA VAL A 442 22.88 -11.21 -3.11
C VAL A 442 23.16 -12.69 -3.32
N GLU A 443 22.65 -13.55 -2.44
CA GLU A 443 22.72 -15.00 -2.61
C GLU A 443 21.47 -15.53 -3.30
N VAL A 444 21.64 -16.43 -4.28
CA VAL A 444 20.54 -17.16 -4.91
C VAL A 444 20.78 -18.67 -4.90
N GLU A 445 19.72 -19.44 -4.60
CA GLU A 445 19.73 -20.89 -4.71
C GLU A 445 19.37 -21.32 -6.15
N VAL A 446 20.28 -22.07 -6.78
CA VAL A 446 20.11 -22.65 -8.11
C VAL A 446 19.68 -24.12 -7.96
N PHE A 447 18.55 -24.44 -8.58
CA PHE A 447 17.94 -25.75 -8.62
C PHE A 447 18.18 -26.42 -9.97
N SER A 448 18.45 -27.72 -9.95
CA SER A 448 18.53 -28.57 -11.14
C SER A 448 17.68 -29.83 -10.99
N PHE A 449 16.80 -30.03 -11.97
CA PHE A 449 15.92 -31.19 -12.06
C PHE A 449 16.29 -32.01 -13.29
N PHE A 450 16.45 -33.33 -13.10
CA PHE A 450 16.47 -34.30 -14.20
C PHE A 450 15.12 -35.02 -14.24
N ARG A 451 14.42 -34.95 -15.38
CA ARG A 451 13.08 -35.52 -15.58
C ARG A 451 12.10 -35.22 -14.44
N GLY A 452 12.08 -33.95 -14.01
CA GLY A 452 11.22 -33.43 -12.95
C GLY A 452 11.62 -33.80 -11.51
N ARG A 453 12.73 -34.54 -11.31
CA ARG A 453 13.26 -34.89 -9.97
C ARG A 453 14.54 -34.09 -9.66
N PRO A 454 14.75 -33.57 -8.44
CA PRO A 454 15.99 -32.89 -8.09
C PRO A 454 17.20 -33.84 -8.24
N GLN A 455 18.23 -33.40 -8.97
CA GLN A 455 19.41 -34.23 -9.25
C GLN A 455 20.65 -33.37 -9.55
N ALA A 456 21.82 -33.86 -9.13
CA ALA A 456 23.12 -33.23 -9.39
C ALA A 456 23.43 -33.07 -10.89
N ILE A 457 23.91 -31.89 -11.27
CA ILE A 457 24.43 -31.53 -12.59
C ILE A 457 25.82 -30.91 -12.39
N GLU A 458 26.85 -31.48 -13.01
CA GLU A 458 28.26 -31.06 -12.83
C GLU A 458 28.59 -29.70 -13.47
N ASN A 459 27.81 -29.29 -14.47
CA ASN A 459 28.15 -28.20 -15.37
C ASN A 459 26.93 -27.33 -15.63
N ILE A 460 26.78 -26.27 -14.83
CA ILE A 460 25.81 -25.19 -15.04
C ILE A 460 26.60 -23.92 -15.28
N TYR A 461 26.36 -23.26 -16.41
CA TYR A 461 26.98 -21.99 -16.79
C TYR A 461 25.98 -20.84 -16.64
N LEU A 462 26.43 -19.74 -16.08
CA LEU A 462 25.69 -18.49 -15.95
C LEU A 462 26.18 -17.50 -17.01
N HIS A 463 25.26 -17.03 -17.85
CA HIS A 463 25.53 -16.09 -18.95
C HIS A 463 24.55 -14.91 -18.88
N GLN A 464 25.07 -13.69 -18.72
CA GLN A 464 24.25 -12.48 -18.72
C GLN A 464 24.08 -11.88 -20.12
N PHE A 465 22.91 -11.28 -20.34
CA PHE A 465 22.56 -10.53 -21.55
C PHE A 465 21.87 -9.24 -21.09
N TYR A 466 22.56 -8.10 -21.23
CA TYR A 466 22.00 -6.79 -20.89
C TYR A 466 20.87 -6.41 -21.87
N ASN A 467 19.91 -5.58 -21.44
CA ASN A 467 18.90 -5.05 -22.34
C ASN A 467 19.41 -3.78 -23.05
N PRO A 468 19.57 -3.76 -24.39
CA PRO A 468 19.98 -2.54 -25.10
C PRO A 468 18.93 -1.43 -25.02
N GLU A 469 17.64 -1.78 -24.95
CA GLU A 469 16.53 -0.82 -24.87
C GLU A 469 16.42 -0.14 -23.49
N ALA A 470 17.17 -0.65 -22.50
CA ALA A 470 17.34 -0.02 -21.18
C ALA A 470 18.46 1.04 -21.14
N LEU A 471 19.29 1.11 -22.20
CA LEU A 471 20.47 1.96 -22.31
C LEU A 471 20.45 2.86 -23.59
N PRO A 472 19.36 3.62 -23.85
CA PRO A 472 19.23 4.44 -25.07
C PRO A 472 20.31 5.53 -25.21
N GLN A 473 20.94 5.95 -24.11
CA GLN A 473 22.09 6.87 -24.09
C GLN A 473 23.31 6.35 -24.86
N LEU A 474 23.44 5.03 -25.09
CA LEU A 474 24.48 4.48 -25.98
C LEU A 474 24.27 4.95 -27.42
N ARG A 475 23.02 5.00 -27.88
CA ARG A 475 22.66 5.48 -29.21
C ARG A 475 22.82 6.99 -29.32
N TYR A 476 22.30 7.76 -28.36
CA TYR A 476 22.39 9.23 -28.43
C TYR A 476 23.84 9.73 -28.39
N LYS A 477 24.71 9.14 -27.56
CA LYS A 477 26.16 9.47 -27.53
C LYS A 477 26.86 9.20 -28.87
N PHE A 478 26.45 8.15 -29.58
CA PHE A 478 26.94 7.88 -30.94
C PHE A 478 26.40 8.89 -31.95
N GLU A 479 25.10 9.21 -31.91
CA GLU A 479 24.43 10.19 -32.78
C GLU A 479 24.96 11.63 -32.59
N GLN A 480 25.42 11.99 -31.39
CA GLN A 480 26.01 13.29 -31.05
C GLN A 480 27.47 13.47 -31.52
N ASP A 481 28.23 12.38 -31.68
CA ASP A 481 29.65 12.42 -32.06
C ASP A 481 29.82 12.76 -33.54
N GLN A 482 30.50 13.88 -33.82
CA GLN A 482 30.72 14.39 -35.17
C GLN A 482 31.55 13.45 -36.06
N SER A 483 32.27 12.49 -35.49
CA SER A 483 32.99 11.46 -36.25
C SER A 483 32.07 10.33 -36.77
N ASN A 484 30.86 10.19 -36.22
CA ASN A 484 29.89 9.16 -36.56
C ASN A 484 28.81 9.61 -37.56
N ILE A 485 28.88 10.85 -38.07
CA ILE A 485 27.93 11.39 -39.04
C ILE A 485 27.90 10.52 -40.31
N GLY A 486 26.76 9.87 -40.55
CA GLY A 486 26.55 8.96 -41.69
C GLY A 486 26.95 7.50 -41.43
N GLN A 487 27.36 7.14 -40.21
CA GLN A 487 27.54 5.75 -39.77
C GLN A 487 26.24 5.20 -39.15
N GLU A 488 26.06 3.87 -39.17
CA GLU A 488 24.88 3.19 -38.61
C GLU A 488 25.16 2.71 -37.18
N PHE A 489 24.36 3.17 -36.21
CA PHE A 489 24.51 2.76 -34.81
C PHE A 489 24.14 1.28 -34.62
N ASN A 490 25.01 0.56 -33.91
CA ASN A 490 24.78 -0.80 -33.46
C ASN A 490 25.12 -0.87 -31.96
N TYR A 491 24.26 -1.51 -31.16
CA TYR A 491 24.52 -1.72 -29.74
C TYR A 491 25.72 -2.68 -29.54
N PRO A 492 26.61 -2.45 -28.55
CA PRO A 492 27.71 -3.36 -28.24
C PRO A 492 27.24 -4.79 -27.96
N PRO A 493 28.00 -5.83 -28.36
CA PRO A 493 27.69 -7.22 -28.02
C PRO A 493 27.49 -7.45 -26.51
N SER A 494 26.60 -8.38 -26.15
CA SER A 494 26.29 -8.71 -24.75
C SER A 494 27.49 -9.24 -23.94
N ASN A 495 28.60 -9.59 -24.59
CA ASN A 495 29.86 -9.97 -23.96
C ASN A 495 30.85 -8.81 -23.76
N GLU A 496 30.43 -7.57 -23.98
CA GLU A 496 31.23 -6.34 -23.81
C GLU A 496 30.64 -5.40 -22.74
N ILE A 497 29.40 -5.65 -22.29
CA ILE A 497 28.71 -4.93 -21.22
C ILE A 497 28.24 -5.92 -20.16
N ASP A 498 29.03 -6.06 -19.10
CA ASP A 498 28.72 -6.89 -17.94
C ASP A 498 27.93 -6.10 -16.89
N ILE A 499 26.70 -6.49 -16.56
CA ILE A 499 25.86 -5.78 -15.57
C ILE A 499 26.18 -6.25 -14.14
N VAL A 500 26.33 -7.58 -13.97
CA VAL A 500 26.71 -8.22 -12.70
C VAL A 500 27.97 -9.07 -12.85
N HIS A 501 28.62 -9.34 -11.73
CA HIS A 501 29.57 -10.44 -11.60
C HIS A 501 29.02 -11.53 -10.67
N PHE A 502 29.48 -12.76 -10.88
CA PHE A 502 29.03 -13.96 -10.17
C PHE A 502 30.20 -14.61 -9.43
N LYS A 503 29.95 -15.18 -8.24
CA LYS A 503 30.88 -16.03 -7.49
C LYS A 503 30.17 -17.35 -7.14
N PRO A 504 30.78 -18.54 -7.37
CA PRO A 504 30.25 -19.79 -6.85
C PRO A 504 30.13 -19.78 -5.32
N GLY A 505 29.11 -20.46 -4.79
CA GLY A 505 28.89 -20.59 -3.35
C GLY A 505 28.31 -19.35 -2.69
N LYS A 506 28.18 -19.43 -1.36
CA LYS A 506 27.72 -18.38 -0.46
C LYS A 506 28.76 -17.28 -0.25
N GLN A 507 28.36 -16.13 0.29
CA GLN A 507 29.22 -14.96 0.47
C GLN A 507 30.43 -15.26 1.36
N GLU A 508 30.24 -16.06 2.42
CA GLU A 508 31.28 -16.51 3.35
C GLU A 508 32.35 -17.42 2.70
N GLU A 509 32.04 -18.05 1.55
CA GLU A 509 32.97 -18.98 0.88
C GLU A 509 34.07 -18.26 0.09
N ILE A 510 35.30 -18.79 0.14
CA ILE A 510 36.46 -18.21 -0.55
C ILE A 510 36.30 -18.37 -2.07
N GLY A 511 36.25 -17.24 -2.79
CA GLY A 511 36.17 -17.22 -4.25
C GLY A 511 36.40 -15.83 -4.84
N HIS A 512 36.28 -15.72 -6.17
CA HIS A 512 36.40 -14.46 -6.90
C HIS A 512 35.15 -14.24 -7.75
N PHE A 513 34.72 -12.98 -7.86
CA PHE A 513 33.61 -12.56 -8.71
C PHE A 513 34.07 -12.39 -10.17
N SER A 514 33.32 -12.93 -11.13
CA SER A 514 33.60 -12.80 -12.57
C SER A 514 32.35 -12.63 -13.45
N PRO A 515 32.47 -12.01 -14.64
CA PRO A 515 31.40 -11.86 -15.65
C PRO A 515 30.61 -13.11 -16.02
N LYS A 516 31.26 -14.27 -15.92
CA LYS A 516 30.69 -15.59 -16.21
C LYS A 516 31.07 -16.52 -15.07
N CYS A 517 30.21 -17.48 -14.78
CA CYS A 517 30.41 -18.44 -13.70
C CYS A 517 30.01 -19.84 -14.15
N ARG A 518 30.69 -20.85 -13.60
CA ARG A 518 30.37 -22.27 -13.75
C ARG A 518 30.21 -22.85 -12.35
N ILE A 519 29.09 -23.53 -12.12
CA ILE A 519 28.74 -24.18 -10.86
C ILE A 519 28.31 -25.63 -11.10
N SER A 520 28.20 -26.38 -10.00
CA SER A 520 27.65 -27.72 -9.94
C SER A 520 26.64 -27.83 -8.80
N THR A 521 25.58 -28.62 -8.98
CA THR A 521 24.58 -28.90 -7.94
C THR A 521 24.88 -30.16 -7.14
N GLY A 522 24.44 -30.16 -5.88
CA GLY A 522 24.50 -31.31 -4.98
C GLY A 522 23.55 -32.44 -5.37
N LYS A 523 23.60 -33.54 -4.62
CA LYS A 523 22.75 -34.73 -4.87
C LYS A 523 21.24 -34.45 -4.73
N ASP A 524 20.91 -33.42 -3.97
CA ASP A 524 19.61 -32.81 -3.77
C ASP A 524 19.18 -31.85 -4.90
N GLY A 525 20.02 -31.68 -5.92
CA GLY A 525 19.77 -30.78 -7.04
C GLY A 525 19.95 -29.29 -6.69
N ARG A 526 20.65 -28.93 -5.61
CA ARG A 526 20.77 -27.53 -5.14
C ARG A 526 22.22 -27.04 -5.14
N THR A 527 22.41 -25.73 -5.29
CA THR A 527 23.69 -25.03 -5.05
C THR A 527 23.44 -23.53 -4.87
N TRP A 528 24.46 -22.78 -4.43
CA TRP A 528 24.37 -21.34 -4.20
C TRP A 528 25.28 -20.55 -5.14
N VAL A 529 24.85 -19.35 -5.50
CA VAL A 529 25.63 -18.34 -6.23
C VAL A 529 25.51 -17.01 -5.51
N SER A 530 26.64 -16.34 -5.27
CA SER A 530 26.66 -14.93 -4.89
C SER A 530 26.71 -14.08 -6.16
N ILE A 531 25.80 -13.12 -6.31
CA ILE A 531 25.72 -12.19 -7.44
C ILE A 531 25.95 -10.78 -6.92
N ARG A 532 26.75 -9.98 -7.63
CA ARG A 532 27.06 -8.59 -7.23
C ARG A 532 26.96 -7.64 -8.42
N GLY A 533 26.50 -6.42 -8.18
CA GLY A 533 26.54 -5.35 -9.18
C GLY A 533 27.96 -5.11 -9.70
N PHE A 534 28.07 -4.81 -11.00
CA PHE A 534 29.31 -4.33 -11.62
C PHE A 534 29.11 -2.99 -12.34
N GLN A 535 28.01 -2.82 -13.08
CA GLN A 535 27.55 -1.51 -13.53
C GLN A 535 26.01 -1.43 -13.53
N PRO A 536 25.41 -0.25 -13.31
CA PRO A 536 23.96 -0.08 -13.34
C PRO A 536 23.30 -0.45 -14.68
N GLY A 537 22.07 -0.95 -14.63
CA GLY A 537 21.31 -1.37 -15.81
C GLY A 537 20.55 -2.68 -15.59
N THR A 538 19.94 -3.22 -16.65
CA THR A 538 19.14 -4.46 -16.58
C THR A 538 19.76 -5.58 -17.40
N ALA A 539 19.60 -6.82 -16.93
CA ALA A 539 20.03 -8.02 -17.65
C ALA A 539 19.08 -9.19 -17.40
N ARG A 540 19.05 -10.12 -18.37
CA ARG A 540 18.58 -11.49 -18.16
C ARG A 540 19.79 -12.41 -18.05
N VAL A 541 19.75 -13.36 -17.13
CA VAL A 541 20.80 -14.37 -16.95
C VAL A 541 20.24 -15.73 -17.33
N LEU A 542 20.92 -16.41 -18.26
CA LEU A 542 20.67 -17.78 -18.69
C LEU A 542 21.39 -18.77 -17.77
N LEU A 543 20.66 -19.80 -17.35
CA LEU A 543 21.19 -21.02 -16.74
C LEU A 543 21.24 -22.11 -17.81
N SER A 544 22.44 -22.56 -18.19
CA SER A 544 22.62 -23.56 -19.24
C SER A 544 23.59 -24.68 -18.85
N THR A 545 23.43 -25.87 -19.43
CA THR A 545 24.45 -26.92 -19.38
C THR A 545 25.55 -26.76 -20.43
N GLN A 546 25.41 -25.78 -21.35
CA GLN A 546 26.34 -25.51 -22.44
C GLN A 546 26.84 -24.06 -22.38
N ALA A 547 28.14 -23.86 -22.61
CA ALA A 547 28.77 -22.53 -22.53
C ALA A 547 28.39 -21.54 -23.66
N ASN A 548 27.44 -21.90 -24.55
CA ASN A 548 26.92 -21.04 -25.63
C ASN A 548 25.56 -21.53 -26.20
N GLU A 549 24.59 -21.96 -25.37
CA GLU A 549 23.29 -22.51 -25.84
C GLU A 549 22.50 -21.53 -26.74
N LEU A 550 22.61 -20.22 -26.50
CA LEU A 550 21.91 -19.18 -27.28
C LEU A 550 22.54 -18.93 -28.67
N GLY A 551 23.83 -19.23 -28.86
CA GLY A 551 24.53 -19.10 -30.14
C GLY A 551 24.84 -17.68 -30.64
N THR A 552 24.33 -16.62 -30.01
CA THR A 552 24.56 -15.21 -30.39
C THR A 552 24.87 -14.32 -29.18
N ASN A 553 25.62 -13.23 -29.42
CA ASN A 553 25.87 -12.14 -28.47
C ASN A 553 25.44 -10.77 -29.04
N GLU A 554 24.75 -10.71 -30.18
CA GLU A 554 24.21 -9.46 -30.73
C GLU A 554 23.03 -8.99 -29.85
N ALA A 555 23.15 -7.84 -29.20
CA ALA A 555 22.38 -7.55 -27.98
C ALA A 555 20.85 -7.54 -28.16
N ILE A 556 20.34 -7.03 -29.29
CA ILE A 556 18.89 -6.99 -29.55
C ILE A 556 18.35 -8.41 -29.77
N THR A 557 19.00 -9.18 -30.64
CA THR A 557 18.60 -10.56 -30.94
C THR A 557 18.84 -11.50 -29.76
N ALA A 558 19.87 -11.26 -28.93
CA ALA A 558 20.18 -12.10 -27.77
C ALA A 558 19.16 -11.90 -26.63
N TYR A 559 18.87 -10.64 -26.27
CA TYR A 559 17.87 -10.34 -25.23
C TYR A 559 16.44 -10.70 -25.68
N ASP A 560 16.16 -10.59 -26.99
CA ASP A 560 14.92 -11.00 -27.66
C ASP A 560 13.63 -10.51 -26.99
N ASN A 561 13.50 -9.19 -26.86
CA ASN A 561 12.34 -8.56 -26.24
C ASN A 561 11.00 -8.88 -26.95
N GLU A 562 11.04 -9.30 -28.21
CA GLU A 562 9.87 -9.55 -29.07
C GLU A 562 9.61 -11.07 -29.27
N ASN A 563 10.33 -11.95 -28.56
CA ASN A 563 10.23 -13.41 -28.64
C ASN A 563 10.39 -14.00 -30.07
N LYS A 564 11.26 -13.39 -30.90
CA LYS A 564 11.61 -13.83 -32.28
C LYS A 564 12.47 -15.09 -32.31
N LEU A 565 13.21 -15.39 -31.24
CA LEU A 565 13.92 -16.66 -31.08
C LEU A 565 12.99 -17.78 -30.64
N GLY A 566 11.95 -17.46 -29.84
CA GLY A 566 11.09 -18.45 -29.18
C GLY A 566 11.77 -19.16 -27.99
N PHE A 567 13.03 -18.81 -27.69
CA PHE A 567 13.93 -19.54 -26.81
C PHE A 567 13.61 -19.33 -25.32
N TRP A 568 13.47 -18.07 -24.89
CA TRP A 568 13.53 -17.69 -23.47
C TRP A 568 12.41 -18.25 -22.59
N SER A 569 11.25 -18.57 -23.15
CA SER A 569 10.17 -19.23 -22.40
C SER A 569 10.50 -20.69 -22.02
N SER A 570 11.46 -21.32 -22.70
CA SER A 570 11.77 -22.75 -22.61
C SER A 570 13.03 -23.10 -21.80
N VAL A 571 13.66 -22.11 -21.16
CA VAL A 571 14.99 -22.24 -20.53
C VAL A 571 15.01 -21.76 -19.09
N GLY A 572 16.05 -22.16 -18.36
CA GLY A 572 16.33 -21.60 -17.04
C GLY A 572 16.80 -20.16 -17.18
N SER A 573 16.06 -19.20 -16.65
CA SER A 573 16.53 -17.81 -16.61
C SER A 573 15.92 -17.02 -15.45
N PHE A 574 16.60 -15.94 -15.10
CA PHE A 574 16.14 -14.92 -14.16
C PHE A 574 16.47 -13.53 -14.69
N ASN A 575 15.74 -12.52 -14.24
CA ASN A 575 15.93 -11.13 -14.64
C ASN A 575 16.44 -10.33 -13.44
N LEU A 576 17.32 -9.36 -13.69
CA LEU A 576 17.90 -8.51 -12.66
C LEU A 576 18.03 -7.06 -13.14
N ARG A 577 17.99 -6.14 -12.17
CA ARG A 577 18.37 -4.73 -12.33
C ARG A 577 19.43 -4.38 -11.29
N VAL A 578 20.59 -3.93 -11.75
CA VAL A 578 21.55 -3.23 -10.90
C VAL A 578 21.16 -1.76 -10.89
N LEU A 579 21.04 -1.21 -9.69
CA LEU A 579 20.53 0.12 -9.44
C LEU A 579 21.58 1.21 -9.76
N PRO A 580 21.18 2.48 -9.96
CA PRO A 580 22.12 3.56 -10.24
C PRO A 580 23.17 3.72 -9.13
N ASP A 581 24.44 3.87 -9.52
CA ASP A 581 25.54 4.07 -8.58
C ASP A 581 25.55 5.52 -8.06
N ASP A 582 24.94 5.72 -6.89
CA ASP A 582 24.80 7.02 -6.23
C ASP A 582 25.69 7.15 -4.98
N TRP A 583 26.64 6.23 -4.75
CA TRP A 583 27.50 6.28 -3.54
C TRP A 583 28.34 7.54 -3.47
N ASP A 584 28.92 7.95 -4.60
CA ASP A 584 29.68 9.21 -4.71
C ASP A 584 28.79 10.44 -4.44
N LEU A 585 27.51 10.42 -4.86
CA LEU A 585 26.56 11.50 -4.59
C LEU A 585 26.27 11.64 -3.09
N LEU A 586 26.06 10.51 -2.39
CA LEU A 586 25.83 10.50 -0.94
C LEU A 586 27.09 10.92 -0.16
N ALA A 587 28.27 10.45 -0.58
CA ALA A 587 29.54 10.69 0.09
C ALA A 587 30.02 12.14 -0.06
N GLN A 588 29.84 12.73 -1.24
CA GLN A 588 30.29 14.10 -1.53
C GLN A 588 29.32 15.19 -1.02
N THR A 589 28.08 14.83 -0.67
CA THR A 589 27.06 15.81 -0.23
C THR A 589 27.05 15.99 1.29
N PRO A 590 27.39 17.19 1.82
CA PRO A 590 27.29 17.50 3.25
C PRO A 590 25.85 17.43 3.73
N ASP A 591 25.63 16.96 4.96
CA ASP A 591 24.28 16.72 5.49
C ASP A 591 23.36 17.95 5.36
N GLY A 592 23.80 19.11 5.84
CA GLY A 592 23.07 20.38 5.74
C GLY A 592 22.98 21.01 4.33
N ALA A 593 23.49 20.35 3.29
CA ALA A 593 23.28 20.71 1.88
C ALA A 593 22.17 19.88 1.21
N VAL A 594 21.63 18.86 1.90
CA VAL A 594 20.52 18.05 1.40
C VAL A 594 19.18 18.77 1.68
N ASP A 595 18.83 19.70 0.80
CA ASP A 595 17.54 20.41 0.80
C ASP A 595 16.56 19.86 -0.24
N PHE A 596 15.38 20.47 -0.36
CA PHE A 596 14.36 20.08 -1.34
C PHE A 596 14.88 20.13 -2.78
N ASP A 597 15.57 21.21 -3.15
CA ASP A 597 15.96 21.47 -4.54
C ASP A 597 17.03 20.46 -4.98
N PHE A 598 17.91 20.09 -4.04
CA PHE A 598 18.84 18.96 -4.19
C PHE A 598 18.11 17.62 -4.39
N ILE A 599 17.19 17.23 -3.49
CA ILE A 599 16.52 15.92 -3.64
C ILE A 599 15.56 15.89 -4.83
N TYR A 600 14.98 17.02 -5.23
CA TYR A 600 14.17 17.09 -6.45
C TYR A 600 15.04 16.85 -7.68
N GLN A 601 16.14 17.59 -7.82
CA GLN A 601 17.10 17.43 -8.92
C GLN A 601 17.64 15.99 -9.02
N HIS A 602 18.09 15.42 -7.90
CA HIS A 602 18.85 14.16 -7.91
C HIS A 602 18.03 12.90 -7.68
N ILE A 603 16.75 13.01 -7.27
CA ILE A 603 15.92 11.86 -6.91
C ILE A 603 14.52 11.99 -7.53
N LEU A 604 13.79 13.07 -7.21
CA LEU A 604 12.34 13.09 -7.41
C LEU A 604 11.90 13.49 -8.83
N ALA A 605 12.71 14.25 -9.57
CA ALA A 605 12.37 14.74 -10.90
C ALA A 605 12.08 13.59 -11.89
N TYR A 606 12.87 12.52 -11.86
CA TYR A 606 12.59 11.29 -12.62
C TYR A 606 11.21 10.72 -12.32
N TYR A 607 10.83 10.70 -11.04
CA TYR A 607 9.55 10.13 -10.62
C TYR A 607 8.36 11.03 -11.00
N GLU A 608 8.51 12.37 -10.97
CA GLU A 608 7.52 13.33 -11.51
C GLU A 608 7.38 13.23 -13.04
N GLN A 609 8.48 12.96 -13.75
CA GLN A 609 8.51 12.82 -15.22
C GLN A 609 7.86 11.51 -15.68
N CYS A 610 8.24 10.36 -15.12
CA CYS A 610 7.83 9.04 -15.61
C CYS A 610 6.56 8.47 -14.99
N PHE A 611 6.02 9.06 -13.90
CA PHE A 611 4.88 8.49 -13.17
C PHE A 611 3.84 9.56 -12.80
N SER A 612 3.05 10.01 -13.78
CA SER A 612 2.04 11.07 -13.60
C SER A 612 1.00 10.79 -12.50
N PHE A 613 0.81 9.52 -12.13
CA PHE A 613 -0.06 9.12 -11.02
C PHE A 613 0.33 9.78 -9.69
N MET A 614 1.62 10.09 -9.47
CA MET A 614 2.07 10.81 -8.28
C MET A 614 1.34 12.15 -8.16
N LYS A 615 1.45 12.97 -9.21
CA LYS A 615 0.75 14.25 -9.33
C LYS A 615 -0.78 14.14 -9.34
N ALA A 616 -1.33 13.06 -9.89
CA ALA A 616 -2.78 12.90 -10.08
C ALA A 616 -3.53 12.28 -8.87
N GLU A 617 -2.87 11.41 -8.10
CA GLU A 617 -3.49 10.66 -6.99
C GLU A 617 -2.83 10.87 -5.62
N VAL A 618 -1.61 11.43 -5.55
CA VAL A 618 -0.82 11.57 -4.31
C VAL A 618 -0.49 13.05 -4.05
N PHE A 619 0.60 13.55 -4.64
CA PHE A 619 0.94 14.96 -4.81
C PHE A 619 2.08 15.07 -5.84
N SER A 620 2.23 16.24 -6.49
CA SER A 620 3.37 16.51 -7.38
C SER A 620 4.65 16.52 -6.57
N LEU A 621 5.65 15.75 -7.00
CA LEU A 621 6.95 15.71 -6.34
C LEU A 621 7.80 16.97 -6.60
N ALA A 622 7.36 17.84 -7.50
CA ALA A 622 7.90 19.19 -7.67
C ALA A 622 7.31 20.22 -6.68
N ASP A 623 6.33 19.84 -5.85
CA ASP A 623 5.77 20.71 -4.81
C ASP A 623 6.61 20.63 -3.53
N LYS A 624 7.49 21.63 -3.35
CA LYS A 624 8.35 21.79 -2.17
C LYS A 624 7.58 21.71 -0.85
N CYS A 625 6.43 22.37 -0.76
CA CYS A 625 5.61 22.38 0.45
C CYS A 625 5.09 20.98 0.78
N LYS A 626 4.64 20.21 -0.22
CA LYS A 626 4.18 18.83 -0.03
C LYS A 626 5.34 17.88 0.31
N VAL A 627 6.50 18.01 -0.34
CA VAL A 627 7.67 17.16 -0.09
C VAL A 627 8.29 17.42 1.29
N GLU A 628 8.38 18.67 1.74
CA GLU A 628 8.83 19.03 3.10
C GLU A 628 7.82 18.52 4.15
N THR A 629 6.52 18.76 3.96
CA THR A 629 5.45 18.30 4.88
C THR A 629 5.40 16.77 4.98
N TYR A 630 5.36 16.06 3.84
CA TYR A 630 5.23 14.60 3.82
C TYR A 630 6.57 13.87 3.90
N SER A 631 7.61 14.54 4.40
CA SER A 631 8.91 13.91 4.64
C SER A 631 8.79 12.71 5.59
N ARG A 632 7.87 12.69 6.59
CA ARG A 632 7.47 11.47 7.36
C ARG A 632 7.45 10.25 6.47
N LEU A 633 6.62 10.40 5.44
CA LEU A 633 6.04 9.35 4.67
C LEU A 633 6.92 9.00 3.48
N MET A 634 7.56 10.00 2.86
CA MET A 634 8.52 9.76 1.78
C MET A 634 9.70 8.90 2.25
N TRP A 635 10.28 9.16 3.43
CA TRP A 635 11.29 8.25 3.97
C TRP A 635 10.69 6.93 4.47
N GLN A 636 9.61 6.94 5.26
CA GLN A 636 9.03 5.67 5.75
C GLN A 636 8.67 4.71 4.61
N MET A 637 8.15 5.21 3.49
CA MET A 637 7.85 4.38 2.32
C MET A 637 9.10 4.05 1.49
N SER A 638 10.18 4.84 1.53
CA SER A 638 11.40 4.61 0.73
C SER A 638 12.59 4.00 1.53
N ASP A 639 12.42 3.76 2.83
CA ASP A 639 13.39 3.08 3.70
C ASP A 639 13.75 1.70 3.10
N PRO A 640 15.03 1.41 2.78
CA PRO A 640 15.43 0.17 2.10
C PRO A 640 14.94 -1.11 2.79
N LYS A 641 14.72 -1.07 4.12
CA LYS A 641 14.16 -2.20 4.88
C LYS A 641 12.76 -2.60 4.42
N ASN A 642 12.01 -1.65 3.84
CA ASN A 642 10.65 -1.85 3.36
C ASN A 642 10.61 -2.26 1.87
N LYS A 643 11.76 -2.39 1.17
CA LYS A 643 11.84 -2.70 -0.28
C LYS A 643 11.14 -4.02 -0.65
N ASN A 644 11.01 -4.95 0.30
CA ASN A 644 10.23 -6.19 0.20
C ASN A 644 8.74 -6.07 0.59
N LYS A 645 8.18 -4.85 0.74
CA LYS A 645 6.78 -4.59 1.10
C LYS A 645 6.03 -3.85 -0.02
N THR A 646 4.75 -4.16 -0.22
CA THR A 646 3.91 -3.58 -1.31
C THR A 646 3.58 -2.09 -1.16
N TYR A 647 3.87 -1.49 0.00
CA TYR A 647 3.75 -0.05 0.21
C TYR A 647 5.05 0.74 -0.10
N TYR A 648 6.16 0.05 -0.41
CA TYR A 648 7.44 0.71 -0.72
C TYR A 648 7.32 1.67 -1.91
N MET A 649 7.92 2.84 -1.76
CA MET A 649 8.08 3.86 -2.78
C MET A 649 9.53 3.87 -3.28
N PRO A 650 9.77 3.91 -4.61
CA PRO A 650 8.76 3.92 -5.68
C PRO A 650 8.11 2.54 -5.89
N PRO A 651 6.91 2.45 -6.49
CA PRO A 651 6.26 1.17 -6.78
C PRO A 651 7.09 0.25 -7.69
N THR A 652 8.07 0.81 -8.40
CA THR A 652 9.06 0.15 -9.29
C THR A 652 10.31 -0.40 -8.58
N ARG A 653 10.51 -0.10 -7.28
CA ARG A 653 11.66 -0.54 -6.45
C ARG A 653 13.05 -0.07 -6.93
N ASP A 654 13.08 0.86 -7.88
CA ASP A 654 14.29 1.28 -8.59
C ASP A 654 14.98 2.53 -8.04
N MET A 655 14.70 2.87 -6.77
CA MET A 655 15.51 3.80 -5.99
C MET A 655 16.68 3.03 -5.36
N SER A 656 17.89 3.58 -5.51
CA SER A 656 19.13 3.11 -4.90
C SER A 656 19.18 3.47 -3.41
N GLU A 657 19.90 2.67 -2.62
CA GLU A 657 20.12 2.90 -1.20
C GLU A 657 20.73 4.29 -0.88
N PRO A 658 21.69 4.84 -1.64
CA PRO A 658 22.23 6.17 -1.38
C PRO A 658 21.19 7.28 -1.61
N LYS A 659 20.32 7.15 -2.62
CA LYS A 659 19.18 8.07 -2.81
C LYS A 659 18.19 7.99 -1.64
N ALA A 660 17.90 6.79 -1.14
CA ALA A 660 17.08 6.64 0.07
C ALA A 660 17.76 7.28 1.31
N MET A 661 19.08 7.09 1.49
CA MET A 661 19.85 7.73 2.55
C MET A 661 19.90 9.26 2.43
N LEU A 662 19.89 9.81 1.21
CA LEU A 662 19.75 11.24 0.98
C LEU A 662 18.35 11.74 1.39
N LEU A 663 17.27 11.00 1.09
CA LEU A 663 15.95 11.30 1.68
C LEU A 663 16.01 11.28 3.21
N ARG A 664 16.78 10.37 3.83
CA ARG A 664 17.02 10.33 5.28
C ARG A 664 17.86 11.51 5.81
N LYS A 665 18.76 12.09 5.01
CA LYS A 665 19.50 13.33 5.36
C LYS A 665 18.61 14.57 5.25
N PHE A 666 17.86 14.72 4.15
CA PHE A 666 16.83 15.76 3.96
C PHE A 666 15.87 15.82 5.15
N LEU A 667 15.43 14.64 5.58
CA LEU A 667 14.83 14.37 6.87
C LEU A 667 15.63 14.98 8.04
N GLN A 668 16.83 14.46 8.32
CA GLN A 668 17.57 14.74 9.56
C GLN A 668 17.95 16.22 9.73
N ASN A 669 18.05 16.99 8.66
CA ASN A 669 18.23 18.45 8.72
C ASN A 669 17.11 19.17 9.46
N GLN A 670 15.93 18.56 9.50
CA GLN A 670 14.80 19.04 10.27
C GLN A 670 14.89 18.62 11.78
N GLN A 671 16.03 18.20 12.42
CA GLN A 671 16.00 17.45 13.74
C GLN A 671 17.08 17.43 14.86
N GLN A 672 16.71 17.71 16.14
CA GLN A 672 17.31 17.30 17.49
C GLN A 672 16.30 17.56 18.71
N VAL A 673 16.67 17.48 20.06
CA VAL A 673 16.27 18.43 21.21
C VAL A 673 15.27 17.99 22.47
N GLY A 674 15.60 17.36 23.69
CA GLY A 674 15.11 17.72 25.16
C GLY A 674 14.13 17.04 26.26
N TYR A 675 14.49 16.45 27.46
CA TYR A 675 13.62 15.61 28.43
C TYR A 675 13.16 16.04 29.93
N VAL A 676 12.02 15.54 30.56
CA VAL A 676 11.22 16.28 31.64
C VAL A 676 10.01 15.66 32.64
N PRO A 677 9.94 15.32 34.02
CA PRO A 677 8.68 14.97 34.91
C PRO A 677 8.32 15.74 36.31
N GLN A 678 7.28 15.68 37.28
CA GLN A 678 5.92 15.02 37.72
C GLN A 678 5.09 15.68 38.99
N ALA A 679 3.93 15.17 39.61
CA ALA A 679 3.06 15.76 40.79
C ALA A 679 2.03 14.85 41.73
N THR A 680 1.06 15.36 42.63
CA THR A 680 0.12 14.61 43.64
C THR A 680 -1.43 15.01 43.86
N PRO A 681 -2.41 14.14 44.35
CA PRO A 681 -3.92 14.22 44.20
C PRO A 681 -4.92 14.09 45.45
N LYS A 682 -6.24 13.78 45.24
CA LYS A 682 -7.43 13.72 46.18
C LYS A 682 -8.58 12.71 45.75
N PRO A 683 -9.65 12.41 46.57
CA PRO A 683 -10.64 11.30 46.36
C PRO A 683 -12.08 11.61 45.80
N LYS A 684 -12.82 10.55 45.39
CA LYS A 684 -14.09 10.46 44.61
C LYS A 684 -15.46 10.56 45.36
N SER A 685 -16.59 10.52 44.60
CA SER A 685 -18.00 10.40 45.05
C SER A 685 -18.80 9.28 44.28
N ILE A 686 -20.12 9.14 44.53
CA ILE A 686 -20.97 8.00 44.11
C ILE A 686 -21.85 8.32 42.87
N GLN A 687 -22.02 7.35 41.96
CA GLN A 687 -22.66 7.48 40.63
C GLN A 687 -24.13 7.00 40.57
N ARG A 688 -24.83 7.31 39.46
CA ARG A 688 -26.21 6.89 39.12
C ARG A 688 -26.29 6.17 37.77
N GLU A 689 -27.20 5.19 37.65
CA GLU A 689 -27.51 4.51 36.38
C GLU A 689 -28.49 5.32 35.49
N LEU A 690 -28.28 5.29 34.17
CA LEU A 690 -29.23 5.79 33.15
C LEU A 690 -30.28 4.70 32.82
N LYS A 691 -31.54 5.09 32.58
CA LYS A 691 -32.69 4.16 32.50
C LYS A 691 -33.69 4.43 31.37
N THR A 692 -33.61 5.56 30.66
CA THR A 692 -34.46 5.83 29.48
C THR A 692 -33.66 6.23 28.23
N ARG A 693 -34.28 6.12 27.05
CA ARG A 693 -33.69 6.53 25.78
C ARG A 693 -33.32 8.02 25.79
N GLU A 694 -34.13 8.86 26.43
CA GLU A 694 -33.92 10.30 26.55
C GLU A 694 -32.73 10.62 27.46
N GLU A 695 -32.56 9.88 28.56
CA GLU A 695 -31.37 9.97 29.41
C GLU A 695 -30.10 9.55 28.65
N LEU A 696 -30.17 8.47 27.85
CA LEU A 696 -29.05 8.03 26.99
C LEU A 696 -28.74 9.03 25.87
N VAL A 697 -29.73 9.59 25.16
CA VAL A 697 -29.50 10.64 24.17
C VAL A 697 -28.90 11.89 24.81
N SER A 698 -29.34 12.26 26.02
CA SER A 698 -28.72 13.35 26.77
C SER A 698 -27.27 13.03 27.17
N ALA A 699 -26.96 11.79 27.54
CA ALA A 699 -25.60 11.35 27.86
C ALA A 699 -24.69 11.33 26.62
N LEU A 700 -25.18 10.86 25.47
CA LEU A 700 -24.45 10.89 24.19
C LEU A 700 -24.20 12.32 23.69
N HIS A 701 -25.15 13.25 23.86
CA HIS A 701 -24.90 14.68 23.61
C HIS A 701 -23.83 15.25 24.55
N HIS A 702 -23.80 14.82 25.82
CA HIS A 702 -22.76 15.22 26.76
C HIS A 702 -21.39 14.63 26.41
N ALA A 703 -21.31 13.37 25.99
CA ALA A 703 -20.10 12.78 25.46
C ALA A 703 -19.60 13.55 24.23
N ALA A 704 -20.45 13.78 23.23
CA ALA A 704 -20.09 14.55 22.03
C ALA A 704 -19.62 15.99 22.33
N GLU A 705 -20.19 16.67 23.34
CA GLU A 705 -19.66 17.96 23.80
C GLU A 705 -18.33 17.85 24.56
N LEU A 706 -18.11 16.77 25.31
CA LEU A 706 -16.88 16.52 26.06
C LEU A 706 -15.72 16.14 25.15
N GLU A 707 -15.87 15.22 24.20
CA GLU A 707 -14.81 14.84 23.24
C GLU A 707 -14.35 16.09 22.47
N VAL A 708 -15.29 16.91 21.98
CA VAL A 708 -14.96 18.17 21.33
C VAL A 708 -14.34 19.17 22.31
N ALA A 709 -14.74 19.21 23.59
CA ALA A 709 -14.13 20.11 24.57
C ALA A 709 -12.70 19.68 24.99
N VAL A 710 -12.39 18.39 25.07
CA VAL A 710 -11.03 17.91 25.34
C VAL A 710 -10.15 18.07 24.11
N MET A 711 -10.62 17.65 22.92
CA MET A 711 -9.98 17.90 21.62
C MET A 711 -9.65 19.40 21.42
N LEU A 712 -10.58 20.31 21.73
CA LEU A 712 -10.35 21.74 21.58
C LEU A 712 -9.30 22.29 22.58
N GLN A 713 -9.15 21.69 23.76
CA GLN A 713 -8.05 22.02 24.67
C GLN A 713 -6.71 21.43 24.20
N TYR A 714 -6.71 20.19 23.70
CA TYR A 714 -5.54 19.49 23.20
C TYR A 714 -4.98 20.17 21.94
N ILE A 715 -5.84 20.57 21.01
CA ILE A 715 -5.44 21.31 19.81
C ILE A 715 -5.00 22.74 20.16
N TYR A 716 -5.58 23.38 21.18
CA TYR A 716 -5.11 24.68 21.66
C TYR A 716 -3.71 24.56 22.28
N ALA A 717 -3.48 23.54 23.13
CA ALA A 717 -2.17 23.26 23.69
C ALA A 717 -1.15 22.95 22.58
N GLY A 718 -1.49 22.11 21.62
CA GLY A 718 -0.68 21.80 20.44
C GLY A 718 -0.33 23.03 19.59
N TYR A 719 -1.32 23.86 19.24
CA TYR A 719 -1.11 25.12 18.51
C TYR A 719 -0.30 26.14 19.30
N SER A 720 -0.39 26.13 20.63
CA SER A 720 0.40 27.04 21.47
C SER A 720 1.89 26.72 21.47
N ILE A 721 2.27 25.48 21.14
CA ILE A 721 3.65 25.13 20.86
C ILE A 721 3.97 25.65 19.45
N PRO A 722 5.03 26.46 19.26
CA PRO A 722 5.52 26.85 17.94
C PRO A 722 5.68 25.64 17.01
N ASN A 723 5.57 25.86 15.70
CA ASN A 723 6.01 24.86 14.73
C ASN A 723 7.55 24.75 14.73
N TYR A 724 8.11 23.66 14.19
CA TYR A 724 9.54 23.36 14.27
C TYR A 724 10.42 24.54 13.80
N VAL A 725 10.07 25.15 12.66
CA VAL A 725 10.77 26.31 12.08
C VAL A 725 10.84 27.51 13.04
N THR A 726 9.76 27.78 13.78
CA THR A 726 9.76 28.88 14.77
C THR A 726 10.53 28.49 16.04
N GLY A 727 10.51 27.20 16.40
CA GLY A 727 11.37 26.63 17.45
C GLY A 727 12.86 26.73 17.11
N GLU A 728 13.27 26.43 15.87
CA GLU A 728 14.65 26.65 15.40
C GLU A 728 15.07 28.12 15.54
N GLU A 729 14.20 29.06 15.20
CA GLU A 729 14.49 30.48 15.34
C GLU A 729 14.63 30.89 16.83
N TYR A 730 13.95 30.19 17.74
CA TYR A 730 14.19 30.31 19.18
C TYR A 730 15.55 29.70 19.58
N VAL A 731 16.01 28.61 18.96
CA VAL A 731 17.39 28.10 19.16
C VAL A 731 18.43 29.10 18.65
N ARG A 732 18.27 29.63 17.43
CA ARG A 732 19.19 30.62 16.81
C ARG A 732 19.30 31.91 17.64
N ARG A 733 18.23 32.31 18.32
CA ARG A 733 18.20 33.46 19.23
C ARG A 733 18.70 33.16 20.65
N GLY A 734 19.11 31.93 20.94
CA GLY A 734 19.55 31.50 22.28
C GLY A 734 18.42 31.49 23.31
N LEU A 735 17.17 31.35 22.87
CA LEU A 735 15.99 31.24 23.73
C LEU A 735 15.71 29.78 24.10
N TRP A 736 15.92 28.85 23.15
CA TRP A 736 15.85 27.39 23.32
C TRP A 736 17.24 26.76 23.08
N THR A 737 17.46 25.54 23.56
CA THR A 737 18.71 24.77 23.40
C THR A 737 18.69 23.87 22.15
N GLN A 738 19.70 22.99 21.98
CA GLN A 738 19.54 21.74 21.20
C GLN A 738 19.21 20.51 22.11
N GLU A 739 18.63 20.75 23.32
CA GLU A 739 17.90 19.78 24.17
C GLU A 739 16.53 20.32 24.73
N GLN A 740 15.53 20.71 23.91
CA GLN A 740 14.18 21.29 24.21
C GLN A 740 13.02 21.19 23.14
N LEU A 741 13.24 20.80 21.89
CA LEU A 741 12.44 21.02 20.66
C LEU A 741 12.00 19.70 19.99
N HIS A 742 12.78 18.60 20.00
CA HIS A 742 12.25 17.25 19.78
C HIS A 742 11.05 17.00 20.65
N LEU A 743 11.19 17.33 21.92
CA LEU A 743 10.12 17.06 22.84
C LEU A 743 9.05 18.15 22.75
N ALA A 744 9.31 19.36 22.23
CA ALA A 744 8.25 20.33 21.93
C ALA A 744 7.47 20.02 20.63
N CYS A 745 8.14 20.05 19.48
CA CYS A 745 7.57 20.05 18.13
C CYS A 745 7.69 18.71 17.40
N GLY A 746 8.19 17.67 18.07
CA GLY A 746 8.84 16.55 17.41
C GLY A 746 10.25 16.92 17.07
N ASP A 747 11.11 15.92 16.83
CA ASP A 747 12.47 16.30 16.44
C ASP A 747 12.41 17.21 15.21
N GLY A 748 11.44 17.04 14.30
CA GLY A 748 11.07 18.06 13.30
C GLY A 748 10.99 17.62 11.83
N LYS A 749 11.61 16.48 11.44
CA LYS A 749 11.27 15.68 10.22
C LYS A 749 9.78 15.38 10.09
N GLU A 750 9.07 15.55 11.21
CA GLU A 750 7.83 14.88 11.52
C GLU A 750 7.92 13.38 11.18
N VAL A 751 8.88 12.54 11.67
CA VAL A 751 9.09 11.15 11.12
C VAL A 751 8.70 9.94 11.95
N ARG A 752 9.07 9.87 13.24
CA ARG A 752 8.55 8.84 14.15
C ARG A 752 8.21 9.48 15.48
N ASP A 753 9.13 10.26 16.06
CA ASP A 753 8.78 11.20 17.14
C ASP A 753 8.18 12.50 16.57
N TYR A 754 7.01 12.91 17.07
CA TYR A 754 6.42 14.24 16.85
C TYR A 754 6.36 15.09 18.13
N GLY A 755 7.00 14.64 19.22
CA GLY A 755 7.08 15.35 20.48
C GLY A 755 5.71 15.62 21.09
N MET A 756 5.68 16.56 22.02
CA MET A 756 4.45 17.01 22.67
C MET A 756 3.44 17.50 21.63
N ARG A 757 3.85 18.32 20.67
CA ARG A 757 2.96 18.95 19.69
C ARG A 757 2.24 17.95 18.80
N GLY A 758 2.93 16.99 18.22
CA GLY A 758 2.25 16.03 17.35
C GLY A 758 1.56 14.90 18.11
N VAL A 759 2.02 14.54 19.32
CA VAL A 759 1.21 13.67 20.21
C VAL A 759 -0.12 14.35 20.55
N PHE A 760 -0.13 15.66 20.87
CA PHE A 760 -1.39 16.40 21.01
C PHE A 760 -2.26 16.36 19.75
N LEU A 761 -1.67 16.50 18.56
CA LEU A 761 -2.41 16.46 17.29
C LEU A 761 -2.87 15.03 16.91
N GLU A 762 -2.15 13.99 17.33
CA GLU A 762 -2.49 12.59 17.14
C GLU A 762 -3.67 12.18 18.03
N VAL A 763 -3.62 12.53 19.32
CA VAL A 763 -4.79 12.41 20.23
C VAL A 763 -6.00 13.17 19.69
N CYS A 764 -5.82 14.40 19.20
CA CYS A 764 -6.93 15.14 18.55
C CYS A 764 -7.54 14.41 17.35
N HIS A 765 -6.78 13.62 16.60
CA HIS A 765 -7.34 12.83 15.49
C HIS A 765 -8.11 11.59 15.99
N GLU A 766 -7.70 10.98 17.10
CA GLU A 766 -8.48 9.92 17.77
C GLU A 766 -9.78 10.51 18.38
N GLU A 767 -9.74 11.67 19.04
CA GLU A 767 -10.95 12.38 19.52
C GLU A 767 -11.94 12.75 18.41
N MET A 768 -11.45 13.14 17.22
CA MET A 768 -12.32 13.35 16.05
C MET A 768 -13.08 12.07 15.65
N ILE A 769 -12.50 10.90 15.89
CA ILE A 769 -13.14 9.60 15.64
C ILE A 769 -14.10 9.26 16.77
N HIS A 770 -13.78 9.53 18.05
CA HIS A 770 -14.71 9.37 19.16
C HIS A 770 -16.00 10.18 18.94
N PHE A 771 -15.86 11.48 18.64
CA PHE A 771 -16.98 12.37 18.33
C PHE A 771 -17.85 11.88 17.16
N LEU A 772 -17.23 11.31 16.11
CA LEU A 772 -17.94 10.71 14.98
C LEU A 772 -18.65 9.39 15.35
N MET A 773 -18.06 8.58 16.22
CA MET A 773 -18.63 7.31 16.65
C MET A 773 -19.81 7.50 17.60
N VAL A 774 -19.74 8.45 18.53
CA VAL A 774 -20.90 8.91 19.33
C VAL A 774 -22.03 9.40 18.41
N ASN A 775 -21.69 10.11 17.33
CA ASN A 775 -22.67 10.53 16.32
C ASN A 775 -23.26 9.37 15.51
N ASN A 776 -22.49 8.33 15.19
CA ASN A 776 -23.02 7.13 14.54
C ASN A 776 -24.04 6.40 15.44
N ILE A 777 -23.79 6.32 16.76
CA ILE A 777 -24.76 5.77 17.73
C ILE A 777 -26.04 6.62 17.76
N LEU A 778 -25.92 7.95 17.86
CA LEU A 778 -27.07 8.88 17.80
C LEU A 778 -27.90 8.69 16.50
N MET A 779 -27.25 8.64 15.34
CA MET A 779 -27.91 8.45 14.05
C MET A 779 -28.54 7.06 13.90
N ALA A 780 -27.94 6.01 14.44
CA ALA A 780 -28.51 4.66 14.48
C ALA A 780 -29.73 4.57 15.41
N MET A 781 -29.76 5.37 16.47
CA MET A 781 -30.94 5.58 17.33
C MET A 781 -32.01 6.49 16.69
N GLY A 782 -31.74 7.09 15.53
CA GLY A 782 -32.66 7.97 14.79
C GLY A 782 -32.60 9.46 15.16
N GLU A 783 -31.62 9.89 15.95
CA GLU A 783 -31.34 11.31 16.21
C GLU A 783 -30.55 11.95 15.03
N PRO A 784 -30.63 13.28 14.81
CA PRO A 784 -29.81 13.96 13.82
C PRO A 784 -28.34 14.03 14.25
N PHE A 785 -27.43 14.21 13.27
CA PHE A 785 -26.02 14.51 13.56
C PHE A 785 -25.88 15.75 14.44
N TYR A 786 -25.21 15.59 15.58
CA TYR A 786 -25.04 16.59 16.62
C TYR A 786 -23.66 17.25 16.53
N ALA A 787 -23.62 18.46 15.98
CA ALA A 787 -22.40 19.24 15.73
C ALA A 787 -21.91 20.03 16.96
N ALA A 788 -21.64 19.31 18.04
CA ALA A 788 -21.26 19.79 19.37
C ALA A 788 -20.48 21.13 19.41
N THR A 789 -21.05 22.14 20.09
CA THR A 789 -20.44 23.48 20.25
C THR A 789 -20.19 23.81 21.73
N PRO A 790 -19.11 23.28 22.35
CA PRO A 790 -18.83 23.51 23.77
C PRO A 790 -18.48 24.99 24.06
N ASN A 791 -19.09 25.55 25.11
CA ASN A 791 -18.85 26.94 25.53
C ASN A 791 -17.91 27.01 26.74
N PHE A 792 -16.64 27.38 26.52
CA PHE A 792 -15.63 27.49 27.59
C PHE A 792 -15.91 28.54 28.69
N SER A 793 -16.90 29.42 28.51
CA SER A 793 -17.36 30.35 29.57
C SER A 793 -18.39 29.72 30.53
N GLU A 794 -19.04 28.61 30.14
CA GLU A 794 -20.15 27.96 30.86
C GLU A 794 -19.89 26.48 31.19
N ILE A 795 -19.01 25.80 30.45
CA ILE A 795 -18.74 24.36 30.54
C ILE A 795 -18.46 23.88 31.98
N ASN A 796 -17.61 24.61 32.73
CA ASN A 796 -17.26 24.33 34.13
C ASN A 796 -18.41 24.55 35.15
N ARG A 797 -19.59 24.98 34.69
CA ARG A 797 -20.83 25.05 35.48
C ARG A 797 -21.88 24.03 35.03
N ARG A 798 -21.67 23.43 33.85
CA ARG A 798 -22.60 22.48 33.23
C ARG A 798 -22.21 21.02 33.51
N PHE A 799 -20.92 20.72 33.43
CA PHE A 799 -20.39 19.37 33.61
C PHE A 799 -19.80 19.21 35.03
N PRO A 800 -20.24 18.21 35.82
CA PRO A 800 -19.82 18.05 37.22
C PRO A 800 -18.47 17.33 37.40
N ILE A 801 -17.53 17.57 36.50
CA ILE A 801 -16.17 17.00 36.51
C ILE A 801 -15.25 17.91 37.32
N GLU A 802 -14.43 17.36 38.24
CA GLU A 802 -13.55 18.17 39.13
C GLU A 802 -12.31 18.79 38.44
N VAL A 803 -12.35 18.99 37.13
CA VAL A 803 -11.23 19.46 36.30
C VAL A 803 -11.63 20.70 35.51
N ASP A 804 -10.83 21.77 35.63
CA ASP A 804 -11.05 23.04 34.94
C ASP A 804 -10.82 22.93 33.41
N PHE A 805 -11.90 22.83 32.65
CA PHE A 805 -11.91 22.94 31.19
C PHE A 805 -11.50 24.36 30.79
N ALA A 806 -10.33 24.51 30.18
CA ALA A 806 -9.82 25.80 29.75
C ALA A 806 -8.89 25.66 28.55
N LEU A 807 -9.19 26.44 27.50
CA LEU A 807 -8.29 26.69 26.38
C LEU A 807 -7.04 27.40 26.92
N GLU A 808 -5.97 26.66 27.17
CA GLU A 808 -4.75 27.20 27.81
C GLU A 808 -3.50 26.75 27.04
N PRO A 809 -2.47 27.61 26.88
CA PRO A 809 -1.20 27.18 26.32
C PRO A 809 -0.60 26.03 27.12
N LEU A 810 0.16 25.16 26.44
CA LEU A 810 0.85 24.05 27.07
C LEU A 810 1.69 24.56 28.25
N ASN A 811 1.42 24.00 29.42
CA ASN A 811 2.16 24.26 30.64
C ASN A 811 2.00 23.08 31.61
N ALA A 812 2.81 23.06 32.69
CA ALA A 812 2.77 21.97 33.66
C ALA A 812 1.38 21.75 34.30
N SER A 813 0.51 22.77 34.39
CA SER A 813 -0.86 22.59 34.89
C SER A 813 -1.84 22.11 33.83
N SER A 814 -1.70 22.50 32.55
CA SER A 814 -2.61 22.02 31.49
C SER A 814 -2.45 20.53 31.27
N ILE A 815 -1.21 20.02 31.18
CA ILE A 815 -0.98 18.58 31.01
C ILE A 815 -1.49 17.76 32.20
N GLN A 816 -1.42 18.28 33.43
CA GLN A 816 -1.98 17.60 34.60
C GLN A 816 -3.52 17.55 34.58
N ARG A 817 -4.19 18.55 33.97
CA ARG A 817 -5.64 18.47 33.70
C ARG A 817 -5.94 17.44 32.61
N PHE A 818 -5.13 17.37 31.55
CA PHE A 818 -5.31 16.40 30.47
C PHE A 818 -5.14 14.95 30.94
N ILE A 819 -4.10 14.65 31.73
CA ILE A 819 -3.94 13.36 32.41
C ILE A 819 -5.16 13.01 33.28
N ARG A 820 -5.82 14.00 33.88
CA ARG A 820 -6.98 13.82 34.76
C ARG A 820 -8.31 13.70 34.00
N PHE A 821 -8.40 14.18 32.76
CA PHE A 821 -9.54 13.89 31.88
C PHE A 821 -9.51 12.43 31.40
N GLU A 822 -8.35 11.98 30.91
CA GLU A 822 -8.14 10.62 30.37
C GLU A 822 -7.95 9.53 31.43
N MET A 823 -8.05 9.86 32.73
CA MET A 823 -7.57 8.95 33.77
C MET A 823 -8.46 7.71 33.93
N PRO A 824 -7.92 6.49 33.75
CA PRO A 824 -8.71 5.28 33.90
C PRO A 824 -9.31 5.16 35.29
N ASP A 825 -10.61 4.84 35.35
CA ASP A 825 -11.32 4.72 36.61
C ASP A 825 -10.70 3.67 37.55
N PHE A 826 -10.02 2.65 37.01
CA PHE A 826 -9.36 1.59 37.78
C PHE A 826 -8.05 2.03 38.46
N LEU A 827 -7.55 3.24 38.19
CA LEU A 827 -6.36 3.81 38.84
C LEU A 827 -6.68 4.76 39.99
N GLU A 828 -7.96 5.10 40.22
CA GLU A 828 -8.35 5.83 41.42
C GLU A 828 -8.48 4.84 42.59
N GLU A 829 -7.61 4.97 43.59
CA GLU A 829 -7.76 4.23 44.84
C GLU A 829 -9.12 4.59 45.47
N ASP A 830 -9.99 3.59 45.64
CA ASP A 830 -11.27 3.70 46.37
C ASP A 830 -11.01 4.04 47.84
N LEU A 831 -10.78 5.33 48.11
CA LEU A 831 -10.50 5.89 49.44
C LEU A 831 -11.79 6.00 50.28
N THR A 832 -12.35 4.82 50.58
CA THR A 832 -13.31 4.49 51.63
C THR A 832 -14.64 5.26 51.64
N ASN A 833 -15.72 4.50 51.46
CA ASN A 833 -17.12 4.88 51.69
C ASN A 833 -17.36 5.80 52.91
N GLU A 834 -17.31 7.13 52.73
CA GLU A 834 -18.02 8.06 53.60
C GLU A 834 -19.42 8.35 53.02
N VAL A 835 -20.42 8.39 53.91
CA VAL A 835 -21.81 8.58 53.50
C VAL A 835 -22.05 10.05 53.15
N VAL A 836 -21.97 10.36 51.86
CA VAL A 836 -22.37 11.66 51.32
C VAL A 836 -23.84 11.92 51.64
N LEU A 837 -24.14 13.07 52.21
CA LEU A 837 -25.52 13.50 52.50
C LEU A 837 -26.28 13.73 51.19
N GLU A 838 -27.52 13.22 51.11
CA GLU A 838 -28.41 13.43 49.97
C GLU A 838 -28.69 14.94 49.75
N ASP A 839 -28.03 15.56 48.77
CA ASP A 839 -28.45 16.85 48.22
C ASP A 839 -29.43 16.60 47.05
N PRO A 840 -30.74 16.89 47.19
CA PRO A 840 -31.72 16.72 46.12
C PRO A 840 -31.52 17.70 44.93
N LYS A 841 -30.47 18.53 44.93
CA LYS A 841 -29.99 19.24 43.74
C LYS A 841 -28.88 18.52 42.99
N ALA A 842 -28.14 17.60 43.60
CA ALA A 842 -27.19 16.76 42.90
C ALA A 842 -27.89 15.87 41.86
N ASP A 843 -29.11 15.40 42.19
CA ASP A 843 -29.96 14.57 41.33
C ASP A 843 -30.53 15.32 40.07
N LEU A 844 -30.19 16.61 39.90
CA LEU A 844 -30.46 17.43 38.71
C LEU A 844 -29.21 17.70 37.85
N LEU A 845 -28.04 17.23 38.29
CA LEU A 845 -26.79 17.23 37.52
C LEU A 845 -26.42 15.77 37.24
N HIS A 846 -25.92 15.49 36.03
CA HIS A 846 -25.67 14.11 35.61
C HIS A 846 -24.57 13.48 36.48
N GLY A 847 -24.87 12.34 37.13
CA GLY A 847 -24.05 11.77 38.20
C GLY A 847 -22.79 11.03 37.74
N TYR A 848 -21.86 11.76 37.12
CA TYR A 848 -20.51 11.31 36.75
C TYR A 848 -19.47 12.39 37.10
N GLY A 849 -18.31 11.99 37.61
CA GLY A 849 -17.18 12.87 37.95
C GLY A 849 -16.03 12.86 36.93
N SER A 850 -16.06 11.96 35.95
CA SER A 850 -15.07 11.80 34.87
C SER A 850 -15.73 11.42 33.54
N LEU A 851 -14.96 11.42 32.43
CA LEU A 851 -15.41 10.90 31.13
C LEU A 851 -15.64 9.38 31.20
N SER A 852 -14.77 8.66 31.91
CA SER A 852 -14.85 7.21 32.16
C SER A 852 -16.17 6.78 32.79
N GLU A 853 -16.63 7.53 33.80
CA GLU A 853 -17.90 7.26 34.48
C GLU A 853 -19.11 7.52 33.57
N LEU A 854 -19.04 8.54 32.71
CA LEU A 854 -20.05 8.81 31.68
C LEU A 854 -20.09 7.69 30.63
N TYR A 855 -18.94 7.28 30.10
CA TYR A 855 -18.88 6.20 29.09
C TYR A 855 -19.33 4.85 29.64
N ARG A 856 -18.99 4.54 30.90
CA ARG A 856 -19.53 3.38 31.62
C ARG A 856 -21.06 3.41 31.71
N GLN A 857 -21.64 4.56 32.07
CA GLN A 857 -23.10 4.74 32.14
C GLN A 857 -23.77 4.61 30.76
N ILE A 858 -23.17 5.18 29.71
CA ILE A 858 -23.62 5.04 28.32
C ILE A 858 -23.60 3.57 27.88
N ARG A 859 -22.50 2.86 28.16
CA ARG A 859 -22.33 1.43 27.82
C ARG A 859 -23.41 0.57 28.47
N GLN A 860 -23.60 0.72 29.78
CA GLN A 860 -24.63 -0.02 30.53
C GLN A 860 -26.04 0.29 30.01
N ALA A 861 -26.32 1.52 29.62
CA ALA A 861 -27.60 1.91 29.04
C ALA A 861 -27.85 1.27 27.66
N ILE A 862 -26.83 1.16 26.80
CA ILE A 862 -26.91 0.47 25.50
C ILE A 862 -27.17 -1.04 25.67
N GLU A 863 -26.65 -1.67 26.73
CA GLU A 863 -26.93 -3.08 27.05
C GLU A 863 -28.32 -3.34 27.63
N THR A 864 -28.93 -2.34 28.29
CA THR A 864 -30.13 -2.56 29.14
C THR A 864 -31.42 -1.93 28.64
N ILE A 865 -31.36 -0.90 27.78
CA ILE A 865 -32.55 -0.30 27.17
C ILE A 865 -32.90 -1.06 25.88
N PRO A 866 -34.10 -1.66 25.76
CA PRO A 866 -34.51 -2.36 24.55
C PRO A 866 -34.86 -1.41 23.40
N ASP A 867 -34.86 -1.93 22.18
CA ASP A 867 -35.38 -1.27 20.96
C ASP A 867 -34.75 0.11 20.63
N LEU A 868 -33.50 0.34 21.06
CA LEU A 868 -32.77 1.60 20.83
C LEU A 868 -32.53 1.92 19.35
N PHE A 869 -32.19 0.92 18.54
CA PHE A 869 -31.74 1.08 17.16
C PHE A 869 -32.88 0.83 16.19
N VAL A 870 -33.25 1.88 15.44
CA VAL A 870 -34.43 1.88 14.55
C VAL A 870 -34.06 1.83 13.06
N VAL A 871 -32.77 1.76 12.77
CA VAL A 871 -32.20 1.76 11.42
C VAL A 871 -32.19 0.35 10.81
N LYS A 872 -32.07 0.28 9.48
CA LYS A 872 -31.93 -0.99 8.78
C LYS A 872 -30.48 -1.47 8.87
N LYS A 873 -30.28 -2.74 9.23
CA LYS A 873 -28.96 -3.39 9.21
C LYS A 873 -28.25 -3.24 7.84
N GLY A 874 -26.96 -2.93 7.88
CA GLY A 874 -26.10 -2.57 6.76
C GLY A 874 -26.48 -1.22 6.12
N SER A 875 -27.00 -0.26 6.88
CA SER A 875 -27.53 1.01 6.31
C SER A 875 -27.35 2.23 7.22
N THR A 876 -26.20 2.38 7.90
CA THR A 876 -25.86 3.58 8.70
C THR A 876 -24.35 3.71 8.92
N GLY A 877 -23.86 4.94 9.14
CA GLY A 877 -22.43 5.25 9.34
C GLY A 877 -21.65 5.35 8.02
N GLY A 878 -21.13 6.54 7.70
CA GLY A 878 -20.32 6.74 6.50
C GLY A 878 -18.92 6.12 6.65
N GLU A 879 -18.52 5.22 5.73
CA GLU A 879 -17.30 4.39 5.82
C GLU A 879 -16.08 5.03 6.55
N HIS A 880 -15.79 4.59 7.78
CA HIS A 880 -14.60 5.00 8.53
C HIS A 880 -13.47 3.98 8.32
N HIS A 881 -12.51 4.32 7.45
CA HIS A 881 -11.36 3.48 7.10
C HIS A 881 -10.00 4.08 7.54
N LEU A 882 -10.02 5.05 8.45
CA LEU A 882 -8.84 5.80 8.91
C LEU A 882 -8.63 5.58 10.42
N PHE A 883 -7.37 5.69 10.86
CA PHE A 883 -6.98 5.70 12.28
C PHE A 883 -7.29 4.40 13.07
N LEU A 884 -7.35 3.24 12.39
CA LEU A 884 -7.41 1.93 13.03
C LEU A 884 -6.03 1.44 13.53
N ARG A 885 -6.01 0.81 14.71
CA ARG A 885 -4.84 0.12 15.27
C ARG A 885 -4.57 -1.22 14.58
N GLU A 886 -3.29 -1.62 14.52
CA GLU A 886 -2.80 -2.82 13.83
C GLU A 886 -3.55 -4.12 14.17
N GLU A 887 -3.78 -4.40 15.45
CA GLU A 887 -4.30 -5.70 15.90
C GLU A 887 -5.76 -5.94 15.48
N THR A 888 -6.58 -4.90 15.59
CA THR A 888 -7.98 -4.91 15.09
C THR A 888 -8.00 -5.19 13.59
N ASN A 889 -7.09 -4.53 12.87
CA ASN A 889 -6.93 -4.59 11.43
C ASN A 889 -6.36 -5.95 10.94
N LYS A 890 -5.50 -6.63 11.72
CA LYS A 890 -5.04 -8.01 11.46
C LYS A 890 -6.18 -9.05 11.46
N LYS A 891 -7.16 -8.89 12.36
CA LYS A 891 -8.33 -9.79 12.47
C LYS A 891 -9.47 -9.40 11.53
N HIS A 892 -9.71 -8.08 11.38
CA HIS A 892 -10.85 -7.52 10.65
C HIS A 892 -10.41 -6.46 9.63
N PRO A 893 -9.66 -6.84 8.57
CA PRO A 893 -9.15 -5.92 7.52
C PRO A 893 -10.24 -5.27 6.65
N HIS A 894 -11.50 -5.51 6.97
CA HIS A 894 -12.70 -5.13 6.24
C HIS A 894 -13.67 -4.26 7.07
N PHE A 895 -13.32 -3.92 8.32
CA PHE A 895 -14.20 -3.17 9.22
C PHE A 895 -14.34 -1.69 8.84
N GLN A 896 -15.48 -1.06 9.20
CA GLN A 896 -15.87 0.28 8.72
C GLN A 896 -16.49 1.21 9.79
N PHE A 897 -16.57 0.81 11.07
CA PHE A 897 -17.29 1.49 12.16
C PHE A 897 -18.74 1.94 11.79
N GLN A 898 -19.43 1.11 11.01
CA GLN A 898 -20.89 1.22 10.88
C GLN A 898 -21.51 0.79 12.21
N VAL A 899 -22.52 1.54 12.67
CA VAL A 899 -23.33 1.21 13.85
C VAL A 899 -24.77 1.05 13.37
N ASP A 900 -25.32 -0.15 13.50
CA ASP A 900 -26.71 -0.45 13.13
C ASP A 900 -27.46 -1.34 14.15
N ASP A 901 -26.76 -1.80 15.19
CA ASP A 901 -27.29 -2.64 16.26
C ASP A 901 -26.51 -2.48 17.58
N VAL A 902 -26.92 -3.23 18.60
CA VAL A 902 -26.34 -3.19 19.95
C VAL A 902 -24.87 -3.65 19.95
N GLU A 903 -24.51 -4.69 19.18
CA GLU A 903 -23.15 -5.24 19.17
C GLU A 903 -22.16 -4.23 18.54
N SER A 904 -22.55 -3.60 17.43
CA SER A 904 -21.76 -2.56 16.77
C SER A 904 -21.67 -1.27 17.60
N ALA A 905 -22.73 -0.90 18.33
CA ALA A 905 -22.72 0.24 19.24
C ALA A 905 -21.82 0.01 20.48
N LEU A 906 -21.83 -1.18 21.06
CA LEU A 906 -20.96 -1.51 22.20
C LEU A 906 -19.49 -1.57 21.79
N PHE A 907 -19.19 -2.17 20.63
CA PHE A 907 -17.84 -2.12 20.05
C PHE A 907 -17.35 -0.68 19.84
N ALA A 908 -18.25 0.24 19.46
CA ALA A 908 -17.91 1.64 19.30
C ALA A 908 -17.55 2.32 20.64
N ILE A 909 -18.31 2.08 21.71
CA ILE A 909 -17.99 2.61 23.05
C ILE A 909 -16.71 1.98 23.62
N ASP A 910 -16.54 0.66 23.49
CA ASP A 910 -15.35 -0.06 23.95
C ASP A 910 -14.07 0.42 23.25
N PHE A 911 -14.15 0.79 21.97
CA PHE A 911 -13.02 1.35 21.22
C PHE A 911 -12.60 2.74 21.69
N ILE A 912 -13.56 3.62 22.03
CA ILE A 912 -13.28 4.96 22.60
C ILE A 912 -12.54 4.82 23.93
N VAL A 913 -13.06 3.98 24.83
CA VAL A 913 -12.44 3.71 26.14
C VAL A 913 -11.05 3.04 26.00
N GLU A 914 -10.82 2.25 24.94
CA GLU A 914 -9.49 1.69 24.63
C GLU A 914 -8.47 2.73 24.15
N GLN A 915 -8.92 3.83 23.54
CA GLN A 915 -8.05 4.91 23.08
C GLN A 915 -7.72 5.89 24.22
N GLY A 916 -8.72 6.39 24.94
CA GLY A 916 -8.51 7.31 26.09
C GLY A 916 -7.81 6.64 27.28
N GLU A 917 -8.40 5.58 27.82
CA GLU A 917 -7.98 4.94 29.08
C GLU A 917 -7.07 3.72 28.88
N GLY A 918 -7.43 2.81 27.96
CA GLY A 918 -6.69 1.57 27.68
C GLY A 918 -7.23 0.29 28.34
N CYS A 919 -8.43 0.35 28.93
CA CYS A 919 -9.25 -0.75 29.48
C CYS A 919 -8.72 -1.58 30.66
N ASP A 920 -7.47 -2.06 30.65
CA ASP A 920 -6.90 -2.92 31.70
C ASP A 920 -5.38 -2.66 31.86
N PRO A 921 -4.84 -2.52 33.08
CA PRO A 921 -3.43 -2.17 33.31
C PRO A 921 -2.41 -3.23 32.86
N ASN A 922 -2.85 -4.46 32.58
CA ASN A 922 -2.03 -5.56 32.05
C ASN A 922 -2.13 -5.66 30.51
N SER A 923 -2.99 -4.86 29.87
CA SER A 923 -3.18 -4.85 28.43
C SER A 923 -1.98 -4.19 27.73
N PRO A 924 -1.37 -4.80 26.69
CA PRO A 924 -0.35 -4.14 25.85
C PRO A 924 -0.83 -2.85 25.17
N LYS A 925 -2.14 -2.59 25.19
CA LYS A 925 -2.79 -1.39 24.67
C LYS A 925 -2.77 -0.21 25.65
N PHE A 926 -2.63 -0.49 26.95
CA PHE A 926 -2.61 0.52 28.01
C PHE A 926 -1.43 1.49 27.87
N GLU A 927 -0.24 0.98 27.55
CA GLU A 927 0.97 1.76 27.20
C GLU A 927 0.79 2.72 25.99
N LYS A 928 -0.33 2.64 25.28
CA LYS A 928 -0.65 3.47 24.10
C LYS A 928 -1.89 4.36 24.30
N SER A 929 -2.53 4.35 25.46
CA SER A 929 -3.71 5.17 25.72
C SER A 929 -3.36 6.66 25.89
N HIS A 930 -4.33 7.55 25.70
CA HIS A 930 -4.13 9.00 25.85
C HIS A 930 -3.63 9.34 27.24
N TYR A 931 -4.12 8.64 28.27
CA TYR A 931 -3.58 8.70 29.62
C TYR A 931 -2.06 8.50 29.68
N GLN A 932 -1.54 7.42 29.08
CA GLN A 932 -0.10 7.13 29.08
C GLN A 932 0.69 8.05 28.16
N GLN A 933 0.12 8.50 27.04
CA GLN A 933 0.74 9.52 26.20
C GLN A 933 0.85 10.86 26.94
N PHE A 934 -0.18 11.30 27.66
CA PHE A 934 -0.15 12.51 28.47
C PHE A 934 0.70 12.35 29.74
N GLN A 935 0.73 11.18 30.39
CA GLN A 935 1.76 10.84 31.38
C GLN A 935 3.15 11.00 30.77
N GLY A 936 3.37 10.49 29.55
CA GLY A 936 4.58 10.67 28.76
C GLY A 936 4.89 12.13 28.43
N ILE A 937 3.90 13.02 28.33
CA ILE A 937 4.08 14.47 28.16
C ILE A 937 4.26 15.20 29.50
N ALA A 938 3.67 14.77 30.62
CA ALA A 938 3.99 15.34 31.93
C ALA A 938 5.37 14.89 32.40
N GLN A 939 5.72 13.63 32.10
CA GLN A 939 7.06 13.06 32.05
C GLN A 939 7.89 13.52 30.83
N LYS A 940 7.36 14.48 30.05
CA LYS A 940 8.11 15.44 29.25
C LYS A 940 7.74 16.92 29.56
N LEU A 941 7.32 17.31 30.80
CA LEU A 941 7.26 18.72 31.28
C LEU A 941 7.91 19.19 32.64
N SER A 942 8.79 18.46 33.38
CA SER A 942 9.63 19.12 34.45
C SER A 942 11.12 18.73 34.80
N GLN A 943 11.76 17.66 34.31
CA GLN A 943 13.25 17.48 34.40
C GLN A 943 14.11 18.53 33.68
N GLN A 944 13.76 19.14 32.54
CA GLN A 944 14.46 20.35 32.04
C GLN A 944 14.50 21.42 33.13
N HIS A 945 13.43 21.58 33.93
CA HIS A 945 13.47 22.46 35.10
C HIS A 945 14.49 21.96 36.14
N LEU A 946 14.59 20.63 36.40
CA LEU A 946 15.60 20.04 37.30
C LEU A 946 17.05 20.13 36.75
N GLN A 947 17.28 19.98 35.44
CA GLN A 947 18.56 20.20 34.75
C GLN A 947 18.97 21.68 34.86
N HIS A 948 18.02 22.61 34.67
CA HIS A 948 18.21 24.04 34.93
C HIS A 948 18.53 24.37 36.40
N ILE A 949 18.05 23.54 37.35
CA ILE A 949 18.33 23.71 38.79
C ILE A 949 19.70 23.13 39.18
N SER A 950 20.18 22.08 38.50
CA SER A 950 21.45 21.41 38.83
C SER A 950 22.70 22.15 38.30
N THR A 951 22.56 22.89 37.19
CA THR A 951 23.67 23.57 36.48
C THR A 951 24.12 24.89 37.15
N LYS A 952 24.58 24.80 38.41
CA LYS A 952 25.22 25.90 39.14
C LYS A 952 26.60 26.28 38.57
N ASN A 953 26.63 27.09 37.51
CA ASN A 953 27.79 27.90 37.16
C ASN A 953 27.47 29.40 37.28
N PHE A 954 28.14 30.07 38.22
CA PHE A 954 27.94 31.49 38.48
C PHE A 954 28.65 32.36 37.42
N ILE A 955 27.88 33.11 36.63
CA ILE A 955 28.35 34.40 36.09
C ILE A 955 27.42 35.48 36.63
N LYS A 956 27.97 36.43 37.39
CA LYS A 956 27.24 37.58 37.92
C LYS A 956 27.12 38.68 36.85
N THR A 957 26.04 38.66 36.09
CA THR A 957 25.45 39.88 35.52
C THR A 957 24.07 40.10 36.13
N SER A 958 23.68 41.36 36.33
CA SER A 958 22.63 41.73 37.27
C SER A 958 21.21 41.69 36.69
N THR A 959 20.24 41.33 37.54
CA THR A 959 18.79 41.61 37.43
C THR A 959 17.91 40.80 36.45
N GLN A 960 18.36 39.66 35.91
CA GLN A 960 17.45 38.69 35.28
C GLN A 960 17.16 37.50 36.21
N ARG A 961 15.87 37.26 36.52
CA ARG A 961 15.39 35.96 37.01
C ARG A 961 15.37 35.02 35.80
N LEU A 962 16.12 33.93 35.86
CA LEU A 962 15.95 32.81 34.95
C LEU A 962 14.54 32.23 35.18
N LEU A 963 13.69 32.28 34.16
CA LEU A 963 12.40 31.59 34.14
C LEU A 963 12.62 30.16 33.64
N PRO A 964 11.83 29.17 34.11
CA PRO A 964 11.87 27.83 33.53
C PRO A 964 11.50 27.87 32.04
N TRP A 965 12.12 27.01 31.25
CA TRP A 965 11.75 26.83 29.85
C TRP A 965 10.31 26.34 29.73
N ASN A 966 9.53 26.94 28.83
CA ASN A 966 8.19 26.51 28.44
C ASN A 966 8.17 26.41 26.90
N PRO A 967 7.72 25.28 26.31
CA PRO A 967 7.54 25.15 24.86
C PRO A 967 6.46 26.08 24.28
N ALA A 968 5.51 26.60 25.06
CA ALA A 968 4.39 27.37 24.53
C ALA A 968 4.66 28.87 24.35
N TYR A 969 4.04 29.45 23.32
CA TYR A 969 3.79 30.88 23.20
C TYR A 969 3.08 31.42 24.46
N PRO A 970 3.28 32.70 24.84
CA PRO A 970 2.60 33.31 25.96
C PRO A 970 1.16 33.71 25.59
N SER A 971 0.32 32.77 25.15
CA SER A 971 -1.07 33.05 24.75
C SER A 971 -2.00 33.27 25.96
N LEU A 972 -3.24 33.67 25.67
CA LEU A 972 -4.28 33.92 26.68
C LEU A 972 -5.12 32.67 26.97
N ARG A 973 -5.20 32.26 28.24
CA ARG A 973 -6.19 31.27 28.70
C ARG A 973 -7.61 31.76 28.40
N ASN A 974 -8.45 30.95 27.77
CA ASN A 974 -9.79 31.27 27.28
C ASN A 974 -9.81 32.64 26.55
N PRO A 975 -9.22 32.76 25.34
CA PRO A 975 -9.33 34.01 24.59
C PRO A 975 -10.78 34.22 24.13
N THR A 976 -11.24 35.47 24.06
CA THR A 976 -12.61 35.78 23.60
C THR A 976 -12.65 37.06 22.77
N LEU A 977 -13.62 37.10 21.85
CA LEU A 977 -14.04 38.32 21.15
C LEU A 977 -15.06 39.15 21.96
N ASN A 978 -15.72 38.59 22.96
CA ASN A 978 -16.83 39.20 23.69
C ASN A 978 -16.35 40.18 24.78
N TYR A 979 -16.61 41.48 24.61
CA TYR A 979 -16.27 42.52 25.59
C TYR A 979 -17.02 42.44 26.93
N GLN A 980 -18.04 41.59 27.04
CA GLN A 980 -18.88 41.44 28.24
C GLN A 980 -18.61 40.16 29.03
N ASP A 981 -17.70 39.29 28.57
CA ASP A 981 -17.27 38.12 29.33
C ASP A 981 -16.15 38.50 30.32
N TYR A 982 -16.40 38.27 31.61
CA TYR A 982 -15.49 38.52 32.72
C TYR A 982 -14.74 37.26 33.21
N HIS A 983 -15.07 36.09 32.66
CA HIS A 983 -14.42 34.80 32.94
C HIS A 983 -13.33 34.46 31.91
N SER A 984 -13.43 35.02 30.70
CA SER A 984 -12.49 34.86 29.60
C SER A 984 -11.55 36.07 29.44
N ASN A 985 -10.54 35.94 28.57
CA ASN A 985 -9.54 36.96 28.28
C ASN A 985 -9.79 37.64 26.92
N ILE A 986 -10.45 38.81 26.98
CA ILE A 986 -10.73 39.65 25.81
C ILE A 986 -9.47 39.99 25.01
N VAL A 987 -9.51 39.76 23.70
CA VAL A 987 -8.54 40.26 22.71
C VAL A 987 -9.00 41.63 22.19
N THR A 988 -8.10 42.63 22.23
CA THR A 988 -8.43 44.04 21.95
C THR A 988 -7.72 44.64 20.75
N VAL A 989 -6.68 43.99 20.20
CA VAL A 989 -5.99 44.46 18.97
C VAL A 989 -6.89 44.23 17.75
N PRO A 990 -7.27 45.27 16.99
CA PRO A 990 -8.28 45.14 15.92
C PRO A 990 -7.92 44.09 14.85
N GLN A 991 -6.68 44.08 14.38
CA GLN A 991 -6.22 43.12 13.36
C GLN A 991 -6.27 41.68 13.88
N THR A 992 -5.89 41.46 15.14
CA THR A 992 -5.92 40.13 15.78
C THR A 992 -7.34 39.64 16.05
N ARG A 993 -8.28 40.56 16.33
CA ARG A 993 -9.72 40.23 16.41
C ARG A 993 -10.27 39.80 15.05
N GLU A 994 -9.91 40.50 13.98
CA GLU A 994 -10.37 40.17 12.62
C GLU A 994 -9.89 38.77 12.18
N VAL A 995 -8.64 38.41 12.47
CA VAL A 995 -8.10 37.05 12.27
C VAL A 995 -8.89 36.01 13.07
N MET A 996 -9.27 36.32 14.31
CA MET A 996 -10.04 35.42 15.18
C MET A 996 -11.50 35.25 14.74
N GLU A 997 -12.13 36.31 14.23
CA GLU A 997 -13.46 36.24 13.62
C GLU A 997 -13.45 35.40 12.34
N ILE A 998 -12.40 35.49 11.52
CA ILE A 998 -12.22 34.65 10.33
C ILE A 998 -11.99 33.18 10.76
N PHE A 999 -11.12 32.92 11.74
CA PHE A 999 -10.90 31.57 12.30
C PHE A 999 -12.20 30.92 12.79
N ASN A 1000 -12.99 31.62 13.62
CA ASN A 1000 -14.25 31.09 14.13
C ASN A 1000 -15.26 30.85 12.99
N ARG A 1001 -15.26 31.67 11.94
CA ARG A 1001 -16.08 31.43 10.75
C ARG A 1001 -15.62 30.22 9.92
N CYS A 1002 -14.31 29.94 9.84
CA CYS A 1002 -13.81 28.69 9.27
C CYS A 1002 -14.31 27.48 10.09
N TYR A 1003 -14.20 27.51 11.43
CA TYR A 1003 -14.69 26.44 12.29
C TYR A 1003 -16.21 26.21 12.16
N PHE A 1004 -16.99 27.30 12.07
CA PHE A 1004 -18.41 27.22 11.78
C PHE A 1004 -18.70 26.57 10.42
N LEU A 1005 -17.95 26.92 9.36
CA LEU A 1005 -18.13 26.33 8.03
C LEU A 1005 -17.73 24.85 7.98
N MET A 1006 -16.67 24.45 8.69
CA MET A 1006 -16.27 23.04 8.87
C MET A 1006 -17.41 22.22 9.47
N MET A 1007 -17.93 22.64 10.64
CA MET A 1007 -19.08 21.99 11.27
C MET A 1007 -20.34 22.02 10.39
N GLN A 1008 -20.61 23.15 9.71
CA GLN A 1008 -21.76 23.27 8.81
C GLN A 1008 -21.68 22.31 7.62
N LEU A 1009 -20.50 22.03 7.07
CA LEU A 1009 -20.31 21.03 6.02
C LEU A 1009 -20.54 19.59 6.49
N MET A 1010 -20.11 19.26 7.72
CA MET A 1010 -20.42 17.96 8.33
C MET A 1010 -21.93 17.77 8.50
N VAL A 1011 -22.61 18.80 9.04
CA VAL A 1011 -24.07 18.82 9.18
C VAL A 1011 -24.80 18.68 7.82
N GLN A 1012 -24.34 19.38 6.77
CA GLN A 1012 -24.94 19.17 5.43
C GLN A 1012 -24.65 17.77 4.90
N HIS A 1013 -23.47 17.20 5.17
CA HIS A 1013 -23.14 15.86 4.68
C HIS A 1013 -24.07 14.80 5.27
N PHE A 1014 -24.15 14.72 6.60
CA PHE A 1014 -24.96 13.71 7.27
C PHE A 1014 -26.47 13.98 7.09
N GLY A 1015 -26.89 15.24 6.94
CA GLY A 1015 -28.29 15.56 6.61
C GLY A 1015 -28.70 15.22 5.17
N LEU A 1016 -27.78 15.25 4.20
CA LEU A 1016 -28.06 14.90 2.80
C LEU A 1016 -27.88 13.41 2.51
N ASN A 1017 -26.81 12.78 3.02
CA ASN A 1017 -26.40 11.42 2.68
C ASN A 1017 -25.70 10.75 3.88
N PRO A 1018 -26.42 10.38 4.97
CA PRO A 1018 -25.82 9.83 6.19
C PRO A 1018 -25.12 8.48 5.97
N ASN A 1019 -25.44 7.78 4.88
CA ASN A 1019 -24.93 6.45 4.55
C ASN A 1019 -23.84 6.47 3.45
N ALA A 1020 -23.35 7.65 3.06
CA ALA A 1020 -22.34 7.76 2.00
C ALA A 1020 -20.91 7.75 2.56
N SER A 1021 -20.01 7.10 1.81
CA SER A 1021 -18.57 7.04 2.08
C SER A 1021 -17.96 8.42 2.33
N LEU A 1022 -17.45 8.66 3.55
CA LEU A 1022 -16.85 9.94 3.95
C LEU A 1022 -15.72 10.34 2.98
N ARG A 1023 -14.85 9.38 2.62
CA ARG A 1023 -13.75 9.56 1.65
C ARG A 1023 -14.21 10.05 0.27
N ARG A 1024 -15.42 9.69 -0.15
CA ARG A 1024 -16.01 10.11 -1.44
C ARG A 1024 -16.91 11.35 -1.30
N SER A 1025 -17.18 11.79 -0.07
CA SER A 1025 -18.01 12.96 0.21
C SER A 1025 -17.25 14.24 -0.07
N LYS A 1026 -17.67 14.96 -1.11
CA LYS A 1026 -17.17 16.29 -1.46
C LYS A 1026 -17.26 17.29 -0.30
N LEU A 1027 -18.26 17.15 0.56
CA LEU A 1027 -18.49 18.05 1.70
C LEU A 1027 -17.55 17.71 2.87
N MET A 1028 -17.24 16.42 3.09
CA MET A 1028 -16.28 16.02 4.12
C MET A 1028 -14.84 16.33 3.73
N ASN A 1029 -14.46 16.10 2.48
CA ASN A 1029 -13.14 16.48 1.98
C ASN A 1029 -12.94 17.99 2.11
N ALA A 1030 -13.91 18.80 1.67
CA ALA A 1030 -13.89 20.25 1.88
C ALA A 1030 -13.87 20.66 3.37
N SER A 1031 -14.46 19.89 4.28
CA SER A 1031 -14.37 20.12 5.73
C SER A 1031 -12.95 19.89 6.26
N ILE A 1032 -12.29 18.80 5.85
CA ILE A 1032 -10.89 18.50 6.16
C ILE A 1032 -9.96 19.56 5.57
N ASP A 1033 -10.25 20.05 4.37
CA ASP A 1033 -9.50 21.13 3.72
C ASP A 1033 -9.63 22.47 4.48
N ILE A 1034 -10.81 22.81 5.01
CA ILE A 1034 -10.98 23.98 5.91
C ILE A 1034 -10.16 23.77 7.19
N MET A 1035 -10.23 22.60 7.82
CA MET A 1035 -9.53 22.30 9.07
C MET A 1035 -8.01 22.45 8.92
N THR A 1036 -7.45 21.85 7.85
CA THR A 1036 -6.01 21.80 7.62
C THR A 1036 -5.46 23.05 6.94
N GLY A 1037 -6.16 23.59 5.95
CA GLY A 1037 -5.71 24.70 5.11
C GLY A 1037 -6.17 26.10 5.55
N MET A 1038 -7.18 26.21 6.42
CA MET A 1038 -7.67 27.49 6.94
C MET A 1038 -7.54 27.58 8.46
N MET A 1039 -8.12 26.64 9.21
CA MET A 1039 -8.13 26.71 10.67
C MET A 1039 -6.72 26.55 11.26
N ARG A 1040 -5.95 25.52 10.90
CA ARG A 1040 -4.57 25.36 11.42
C ARG A 1040 -3.71 26.62 11.23
N PRO A 1041 -3.52 27.18 10.01
CA PRO A 1041 -2.66 28.36 9.85
C PRO A 1041 -3.22 29.61 10.55
N LEU A 1042 -4.54 29.82 10.58
CA LEU A 1042 -5.13 30.94 11.34
C LEU A 1042 -4.98 30.75 12.87
N GLY A 1043 -5.10 29.52 13.36
CA GLY A 1043 -4.96 29.16 14.78
C GLY A 1043 -3.52 29.34 15.28
N GLU A 1044 -2.54 28.88 14.51
CA GLU A 1044 -1.12 29.11 14.79
C GLU A 1044 -0.76 30.60 14.73
N LEU A 1045 -1.24 31.32 13.71
CA LEU A 1045 -1.08 32.77 13.59
C LEU A 1045 -1.59 33.50 14.84
N LEU A 1046 -2.78 33.15 15.35
CA LEU A 1046 -3.34 33.78 16.55
C LEU A 1046 -2.45 33.61 17.79
N MET A 1047 -1.73 32.49 17.92
CA MET A 1047 -0.78 32.27 19.02
C MET A 1047 0.46 33.17 18.94
N THR A 1048 0.76 33.75 17.77
CA THR A 1048 1.84 34.74 17.58
C THR A 1048 1.38 36.19 17.70
N LEU A 1049 0.11 36.48 17.36
CA LEU A 1049 -0.40 37.84 17.28
C LEU A 1049 -0.64 38.46 18.68
N PRO A 1050 -0.41 39.78 18.86
CA PRO A 1050 -0.54 40.42 20.16
C PRO A 1050 -2.01 40.48 20.61
N SER A 1051 -2.32 40.03 21.83
CA SER A 1051 -3.69 40.09 22.36
C SER A 1051 -4.16 41.50 22.70
N GLY A 1052 -3.23 42.42 22.95
CA GLY A 1052 -3.45 43.72 23.59
C GLY A 1052 -3.24 43.71 25.11
N LYS A 1053 -3.14 42.54 25.75
CA LYS A 1053 -2.65 42.42 27.14
C LYS A 1053 -1.11 42.37 27.13
N ARG A 1054 -0.48 43.05 28.09
CA ARG A 1054 0.98 43.25 28.14
C ARG A 1054 1.73 41.91 28.18
N GLY A 1055 2.55 41.64 27.17
CA GLY A 1055 3.37 40.42 27.08
C GLY A 1055 2.57 39.14 26.83
N LYS A 1056 1.36 39.25 26.28
CA LYS A 1056 0.50 38.11 25.97
C LYS A 1056 0.07 38.12 24.49
N THR A 1057 0.23 37.00 23.81
CA THR A 1057 -0.34 36.76 22.48
C THR A 1057 -1.80 36.30 22.59
N ALA A 1058 -2.53 36.29 21.47
CA ALA A 1058 -3.88 35.75 21.41
C ALA A 1058 -3.85 34.22 21.26
N GLY A 1059 -4.97 33.63 20.84
CA GLY A 1059 -5.15 32.22 20.49
C GLY A 1059 -6.57 32.03 19.95
N PRO A 1060 -6.89 30.94 19.25
CA PRO A 1060 -8.24 30.66 18.77
C PRO A 1060 -9.23 30.53 19.93
N SER A 1061 -10.41 31.15 19.82
CA SER A 1061 -11.46 31.05 20.84
C SER A 1061 -12.49 29.95 20.55
N PHE A 1062 -12.58 29.50 19.30
CA PHE A 1062 -13.56 28.50 18.81
C PHE A 1062 -15.03 28.89 19.01
N GLU A 1063 -15.31 30.17 19.32
CA GLU A 1063 -16.64 30.70 19.59
C GLU A 1063 -17.52 30.69 18.33
N ILE A 1064 -18.35 29.65 18.16
CA ILE A 1064 -19.27 29.49 17.03
C ILE A 1064 -20.72 29.30 17.49
N PRO A 1065 -21.73 29.76 16.70
CA PRO A 1065 -23.10 29.33 16.88
C PRO A 1065 -23.26 27.88 16.40
N MET A 1066 -24.26 27.17 16.95
CA MET A 1066 -24.64 25.82 16.51
C MET A 1066 -24.88 25.78 14.98
N ALA A 1067 -24.25 24.82 14.31
CA ALA A 1067 -24.49 24.54 12.90
C ALA A 1067 -25.83 23.78 12.74
N ILE A 1068 -26.63 24.14 11.72
CA ILE A 1068 -27.99 23.62 11.53
C ILE A 1068 -28.16 23.16 10.08
N TYR A 1069 -28.82 22.03 9.88
CA TYR A 1069 -29.06 21.46 8.55
C TYR A 1069 -29.94 22.37 7.68
N ILE A 1070 -29.58 22.52 6.41
CA ILE A 1070 -30.35 23.29 5.42
C ILE A 1070 -30.87 22.29 4.38
N ALA A 1071 -32.16 21.96 4.46
CA ALA A 1071 -32.76 20.88 3.68
C ALA A 1071 -32.81 21.10 2.15
N ASP A 1072 -32.58 22.33 1.69
CA ASP A 1072 -32.41 22.67 0.28
C ASP A 1072 -30.90 22.75 -0.04
N PRO A 1073 -30.34 21.83 -0.86
CA PRO A 1073 -28.91 21.79 -1.15
C PRO A 1073 -28.43 23.01 -1.94
N GLU A 1074 -29.28 23.55 -2.83
CA GLU A 1074 -28.93 24.68 -3.69
C GLU A 1074 -28.82 25.97 -2.84
N ILE A 1075 -29.75 26.17 -1.90
CA ILE A 1075 -29.70 27.24 -0.91
C ILE A 1075 -28.52 27.03 0.05
N ALA A 1076 -28.23 25.78 0.46
CA ALA A 1076 -27.09 25.46 1.31
C ALA A 1076 -25.76 25.86 0.66
N TYR A 1077 -25.51 25.41 -0.58
CA TYR A 1077 -24.28 25.73 -1.31
C TYR A 1077 -24.18 27.22 -1.67
N LYS A 1078 -25.29 27.87 -2.06
CA LYS A 1078 -25.33 29.33 -2.26
C LYS A 1078 -25.00 30.11 -0.99
N ARG A 1079 -25.45 29.65 0.18
CA ARG A 1079 -25.09 30.27 1.47
C ARG A 1079 -23.62 30.08 1.78
N ILE A 1080 -23.10 28.86 1.64
CA ILE A 1080 -21.70 28.52 1.90
C ILE A 1080 -20.74 29.31 0.98
N SER A 1081 -21.03 29.39 -0.33
CA SER A 1081 -20.30 30.23 -1.29
C SER A 1081 -20.23 31.69 -0.83
N ARG A 1082 -21.36 32.27 -0.38
CA ARG A 1082 -21.42 33.67 0.07
C ARG A 1082 -20.66 33.94 1.36
N GLU A 1083 -20.59 32.97 2.27
CA GLU A 1083 -19.70 33.08 3.44
C GLU A 1083 -18.24 33.07 2.99
N PHE A 1084 -17.84 32.19 2.06
CA PHE A 1084 -16.48 32.21 1.48
C PHE A 1084 -16.17 33.51 0.71
N GLU A 1085 -17.11 34.04 -0.08
CA GLU A 1085 -17.00 35.37 -0.73
C GLU A 1085 -16.83 36.51 0.28
N SER A 1086 -17.37 36.35 1.49
CA SER A 1086 -17.19 37.28 2.60
C SER A 1086 -15.80 37.13 3.22
N LEU A 1087 -15.38 35.90 3.53
CA LEU A 1087 -14.09 35.60 4.15
C LEU A 1087 -12.90 35.95 3.24
N ALA A 1088 -12.95 35.63 1.94
CA ALA A 1088 -11.95 36.03 0.95
C ALA A 1088 -11.77 37.56 0.86
N ARG A 1089 -12.85 38.33 1.03
CA ARG A 1089 -12.81 39.79 1.04
C ARG A 1089 -12.19 40.33 2.33
N ARG A 1090 -12.52 39.73 3.47
CA ARG A 1090 -12.00 40.10 4.80
C ARG A 1090 -10.52 39.73 4.95
N SER A 1091 -10.11 38.55 4.52
CA SER A 1091 -8.73 38.08 4.65
C SER A 1091 -7.74 38.92 3.83
N ARG A 1092 -8.11 39.30 2.60
CA ARG A 1092 -7.34 40.24 1.76
C ARG A 1092 -7.20 41.65 2.35
N GLN A 1093 -7.98 42.00 3.38
CA GLN A 1093 -7.85 43.27 4.12
C GLN A 1093 -6.95 43.13 5.37
N CYS A 1094 -6.45 41.92 5.67
CA CYS A 1094 -5.56 41.63 6.78
C CYS A 1094 -4.21 41.10 6.29
N GLU A 1095 -3.23 42.01 6.16
CA GLU A 1095 -1.85 41.72 5.71
C GLU A 1095 -1.11 40.63 6.52
N VAL A 1096 -1.60 40.27 7.72
CA VAL A 1096 -1.04 39.20 8.56
C VAL A 1096 -1.60 37.80 8.24
N ILE A 1097 -2.68 37.68 7.46
CA ILE A 1097 -3.25 36.38 7.08
C ILE A 1097 -2.47 35.85 5.86
N PRO A 1098 -2.00 34.59 5.88
CA PRO A 1098 -1.33 34.00 4.72
C PRO A 1098 -2.20 34.05 3.47
N THR A 1099 -1.60 34.40 2.32
CA THR A 1099 -2.32 34.51 1.04
C THR A 1099 -2.99 33.19 0.65
N THR A 1100 -2.36 32.06 0.98
CA THR A 1100 -2.88 30.70 0.80
C THR A 1100 -4.26 30.48 1.44
N VAL A 1101 -4.54 31.09 2.60
CA VAL A 1101 -5.87 31.01 3.25
C VAL A 1101 -6.91 31.78 2.43
N SER A 1102 -6.51 32.91 1.83
CA SER A 1102 -7.39 33.68 0.94
C SER A 1102 -7.65 32.95 -0.38
N GLU A 1103 -6.60 32.36 -0.97
CA GLU A 1103 -6.67 31.55 -2.20
C GLU A 1103 -7.53 30.29 -2.00
N MET A 1104 -7.46 29.66 -0.82
CA MET A 1104 -8.38 28.56 -0.48
C MET A 1104 -9.83 29.03 -0.31
N PHE A 1105 -10.08 30.23 0.24
CA PHE A 1105 -11.45 30.78 0.20
C PHE A 1105 -11.93 30.94 -1.25
N ASP A 1106 -11.12 31.52 -2.14
CA ASP A 1106 -11.47 31.66 -3.57
C ASP A 1106 -11.76 30.32 -4.24
N PHE A 1107 -10.97 29.28 -3.96
CA PHE A 1107 -11.20 27.93 -4.46
C PHE A 1107 -12.57 27.38 -4.05
N TYR A 1108 -13.00 27.55 -2.78
CA TYR A 1108 -14.32 27.07 -2.35
C TYR A 1108 -15.49 27.92 -2.86
N ILE A 1109 -15.29 29.20 -3.18
CA ILE A 1109 -16.29 29.99 -3.93
C ILE A 1109 -16.59 29.30 -5.26
N GLU A 1110 -15.56 29.04 -6.09
CA GLU A 1110 -15.75 28.35 -7.36
C GLU A 1110 -16.31 26.93 -7.19
N PHE A 1111 -15.85 26.19 -6.18
CA PHE A 1111 -16.31 24.83 -5.90
C PHE A 1111 -17.81 24.77 -5.59
N PHE A 1112 -18.30 25.62 -4.68
CA PHE A 1112 -19.71 25.64 -4.31
C PHE A 1112 -20.60 26.25 -5.39
N GLN A 1113 -20.11 27.20 -6.20
CA GLN A 1113 -20.80 27.64 -7.42
C GLN A 1113 -20.96 26.48 -8.43
N LYS A 1114 -19.90 25.70 -8.69
CA LYS A 1114 -19.94 24.52 -9.57
C LYS A 1114 -20.75 23.32 -9.00
N LEU A 1115 -21.21 23.41 -7.75
CA LEU A 1115 -22.18 22.50 -7.12
C LEU A 1115 -23.62 23.03 -7.11
N VAL A 1116 -23.83 24.30 -7.47
CA VAL A 1116 -25.15 24.91 -7.70
C VAL A 1116 -25.59 24.78 -9.16
N GLU A 1117 -24.62 24.62 -10.07
CA GLU A 1117 -24.84 24.46 -11.52
C GLU A 1117 -25.14 23.00 -11.97
N LYS A 1118 -25.34 22.06 -11.03
CA LYS A 1118 -25.40 20.61 -11.29
C LYS A 1118 -26.50 19.89 -10.52
#